data_AF-A0A3B3YSH4-F1
#
_entry.id   AF-A0A3B3YSH4-F1
#
_cell.length_a   1.000
_cell.length_b   1.000
_cell.length_c   1.000
_cell.angle_alpha   90.00
_cell.angle_beta   90.00
_cell.angle_gamma   90.00
#
_symmetry.space_group_name_H-M   'P 1'
#
loop_
_entity.id
_entity.type
_entity.pdbx_description
1 polymer ?
#
loop_
_entity_poly.entity_id
_entity_poly.type
_entity_poly.pdbx_seq_one_letter_code
_entity_poly.pdbx_strand_id
1 'polypeptide(L)'
;MKLVLINSKTKHKKGATFAFQEVDLNCATNNKAHHTSSISVNQLIVRRGQPFNITLKMTEPFNPDSDQLTMKVVTGKHPSQEQGTMSSFGFPDKVKRSSRAKAVWRAELQENSLPETGTLALTITPPADAPVGEYKLSAGLKAEEKELAQLFVLFNPWCSDDWVFLPNEAERQEYVMNQHGIIYTGSDHHINGLSWDFGQFEEDMVKICLKLLDLSRKHKQDPADDVSARCNPIYVSRVMTNMVNKDQMNDGVLRGNWSGDFKYGFPPTHWSGSYAILKQWYASFCKAVNYGQCWVFAGVLCSVMRLLGIPCRVVTNFESAHDSNANLTIDTYYGEFGVRPKKSNDSVWNFHVWVEGWMRRPDLGEDRRYDGWQVLDGTPQEKSEGVFCCGPAPVAAILNGDVDLKYDVPFVFAEVNADRVTWLVKGGQDLCNSDTRSVGQYISTKAVGSNRRMDITSAYKYTEGEQTDTPDTILSMHYCGAFYSPCCFNSPTGAFRHLCGPPHHQGASKSTSLWKSLNLIFYLSDLTIPIQIPYITYSKYMVDCQTMNISAMITDLQNDETFLAANRVVLKDPPITITVSDEARVNQILSVLVTFMNPISETLTDCSLTLSGTGLIDWEQRVKLEDLMPNKKMCVELSIVPYRSGERTLLADFDCAAFRDIKTSCVINVRP
;
A
#
# COMPACT_ATOMS: atom_id res chain seq x y z
N MET A 1 61.51 -16.38 -39.91
CA MET A 1 61.79 -15.14 -39.16
C MET A 1 61.63 -15.43 -37.66
N LYS A 2 62.74 -15.38 -36.92
CA LYS A 2 62.80 -15.43 -35.45
C LYS A 2 62.63 -13.99 -34.91
N LEU A 3 61.78 -13.82 -33.90
CA LEU A 3 61.79 -12.68 -32.96
C LEU A 3 61.44 -13.27 -31.58
N VAL A 4 62.43 -13.71 -30.82
CA VAL A 4 63.13 -12.96 -29.75
C VAL A 4 62.16 -12.35 -28.73
N LEU A 5 61.87 -13.14 -27.69
CA LEU A 5 61.34 -12.70 -26.40
C LEU A 5 62.40 -11.84 -25.68
N ILE A 6 62.12 -10.56 -25.47
CA ILE A 6 62.90 -9.71 -24.58
C ILE A 6 62.28 -9.76 -23.18
N ASN A 7 63.00 -10.41 -22.28
CA ASN A 7 62.73 -10.46 -20.85
C ASN A 7 62.93 -9.07 -20.24
N SER A 8 61.85 -8.33 -19.95
CA SER A 8 61.93 -7.17 -19.06
C SER A 8 61.72 -7.63 -17.61
N LYS A 9 62.78 -7.54 -16.80
CA LYS A 9 62.72 -7.74 -15.35
C LYS A 9 61.89 -6.61 -14.74
N THR A 10 60.59 -6.83 -14.56
CA THR A 10 59.79 -6.02 -13.65
C THR A 10 60.24 -6.31 -12.23
N LYS A 11 60.88 -5.33 -11.61
CA LYS A 11 61.12 -5.31 -10.16
C LYS A 11 59.79 -5.60 -9.45
N HIS A 12 59.73 -6.66 -8.66
CA HIS A 12 58.69 -6.84 -7.67
C HIS A 12 58.63 -5.59 -6.79
N LYS A 13 57.63 -4.74 -6.99
CA LYS A 13 57.15 -3.85 -5.94
C LYS A 13 56.73 -4.78 -4.80
N LYS A 14 57.36 -4.63 -3.62
CA LYS A 14 56.82 -5.17 -2.36
C LYS A 14 55.32 -4.89 -2.35
N GLY A 15 54.51 -5.94 -2.20
CA GLY A 15 53.06 -5.79 -2.07
C GLY A 15 52.76 -4.77 -0.98
N ALA A 16 51.85 -3.84 -1.26
CA ALA A 16 51.34 -2.95 -0.23
C ALA A 16 50.69 -3.82 0.85
N THR A 17 51.30 -3.89 2.03
CA THR A 17 50.65 -4.42 3.22
C THR A 17 49.59 -3.40 3.64
N PHE A 18 48.32 -3.73 3.40
CA PHE A 18 47.18 -2.92 3.81
C PHE A 18 47.05 -2.91 5.35
N ALA A 19 46.68 -1.79 5.93
CA ALA A 19 46.47 -1.62 7.38
C ALA A 19 45.34 -2.52 7.92
N PHE A 20 44.39 -2.90 7.06
CA PHE A 20 43.20 -3.67 7.41
C PHE A 20 43.26 -5.09 6.83
N GLN A 21 43.39 -6.09 7.70
CA GLN A 21 43.47 -7.51 7.34
C GLN A 21 42.09 -8.13 7.13
N GLU A 22 41.17 -7.95 8.08
CA GLU A 22 39.84 -8.58 8.08
C GLU A 22 38.78 -7.61 8.63
N VAL A 23 37.55 -7.74 8.14
CA VAL A 23 36.38 -6.98 8.58
C VAL A 23 35.26 -7.96 8.87
N ASP A 24 34.77 -7.97 10.11
CA ASP A 24 33.53 -8.63 10.47
C ASP A 24 32.45 -7.58 10.71
N LEU A 25 31.39 -7.62 9.92
CA LEU A 25 30.27 -6.70 10.02
C LEU A 25 29.21 -7.13 11.03
N ASN A 26 29.38 -8.30 11.67
CA ASN A 26 28.44 -8.89 12.61
C ASN A 26 26.99 -8.90 12.09
N CYS A 27 26.79 -9.15 10.79
CA CYS A 27 25.50 -8.95 10.09
C CYS A 27 24.33 -9.63 10.82
N ALA A 28 24.46 -10.90 11.21
CA ALA A 28 23.38 -11.63 11.86
C ALA A 28 22.96 -10.99 13.20
N THR A 29 23.94 -10.61 14.03
CA THR A 29 23.69 -9.98 15.35
C THR A 29 23.10 -8.59 15.19
N ASN A 30 23.69 -7.77 14.32
CA ASN A 30 23.21 -6.41 14.05
C ASN A 30 21.80 -6.46 13.46
N ASN A 31 21.55 -7.26 12.42
CA ASN A 31 20.24 -7.31 11.79
C ASN A 31 19.15 -7.84 12.73
N LYS A 32 19.50 -8.74 13.66
CA LYS A 32 18.58 -9.14 14.74
C LYS A 32 18.23 -7.96 15.65
N ALA A 33 19.23 -7.20 16.10
CA ALA A 33 19.03 -6.03 16.96
C ALA A 33 18.28 -4.89 16.25
N HIS A 34 18.42 -4.78 14.93
CA HIS A 34 17.76 -3.77 14.11
C HIS A 34 16.41 -4.22 13.53
N HIS A 35 15.92 -5.42 13.87
CA HIS A 35 14.66 -5.96 13.34
C HIS A 35 14.66 -6.02 11.80
N THR A 36 15.76 -6.51 11.22
CA THR A 36 15.99 -6.65 9.77
C THR A 36 16.50 -8.05 9.39
N SER A 37 16.60 -8.99 10.34
CA SER A 37 17.03 -10.37 10.10
C SER A 37 16.13 -11.13 9.13
N SER A 38 14.84 -10.78 9.05
CA SER A 38 13.89 -11.35 8.10
C SER A 38 14.17 -10.94 6.66
N ILE A 39 14.91 -9.85 6.43
CA ILE A 39 15.30 -9.36 5.11
C ILE A 39 16.56 -10.08 4.64
N SER A 40 17.60 -10.07 5.49
CA SER A 40 18.87 -10.74 5.22
C SER A 40 19.61 -11.04 6.52
N VAL A 41 20.43 -12.09 6.51
CA VAL A 41 21.41 -12.39 7.56
C VAL A 41 22.86 -12.18 7.11
N ASN A 42 23.07 -12.00 5.80
CA ASN A 42 24.39 -11.89 5.18
C ASN A 42 24.76 -10.45 4.84
N GLN A 43 23.76 -9.62 4.51
CA GLN A 43 23.95 -8.21 4.19
C GLN A 43 23.61 -7.33 5.39
N LEU A 44 24.46 -6.35 5.70
CA LEU A 44 24.22 -5.44 6.83
C LEU A 44 23.10 -4.46 6.49
N ILE A 45 21.99 -4.56 7.23
CA ILE A 45 20.81 -3.70 7.08
C ILE A 45 20.47 -3.14 8.44
N VAL A 46 20.66 -1.83 8.62
CA VAL A 46 20.50 -1.15 9.90
C VAL A 46 19.39 -0.11 9.80
N ARG A 47 18.89 0.32 10.95
CA ARG A 47 17.95 1.42 11.06
C ARG A 47 18.64 2.62 11.67
N ARG A 48 18.40 3.80 11.11
CA ARG A 48 19.03 5.06 11.55
C ARG A 48 18.76 5.36 13.03
N GLY A 49 19.64 6.14 13.67
CA GLY A 49 19.51 6.47 15.10
C GLY A 49 19.79 5.32 16.08
N GLN A 50 20.14 4.12 15.61
CA GLN A 50 20.49 2.97 16.45
C GLN A 50 21.92 2.49 16.15
N PRO A 51 22.74 2.21 17.18
CA PRO A 51 24.12 1.73 17.00
C PRO A 51 24.18 0.30 16.45
N PHE A 52 25.22 0.02 15.65
CA PHE A 52 25.61 -1.32 15.19
C PHE A 52 27.10 -1.57 15.40
N ASN A 53 27.49 -2.84 15.45
CA ASN A 53 28.84 -3.23 15.84
C ASN A 53 29.64 -3.83 14.67
N ILE A 54 30.89 -3.44 14.49
CA ILE A 54 31.82 -4.07 13.55
C ILE A 54 33.13 -4.44 14.25
N THR A 55 33.86 -5.40 13.72
CA THR A 55 35.19 -5.79 14.20
C THR A 55 36.19 -5.64 13.07
N LEU A 56 37.22 -4.82 13.27
CA LEU A 56 38.33 -4.66 12.35
C LEU A 56 39.55 -5.41 12.91
N LYS A 57 40.16 -6.27 12.09
CA LYS A 57 41.50 -6.82 12.38
C LYS A 57 42.53 -6.05 11.57
N MET A 58 43.45 -5.44 12.29
CA MET A 58 44.52 -4.61 11.79
C MET A 58 45.78 -5.46 11.58
N THR A 59 46.65 -5.04 10.65
CA THR A 59 47.95 -5.72 10.43
C THR A 59 49.00 -5.36 11.48
N GLU A 60 48.86 -4.21 12.13
CA GLU A 60 49.70 -3.74 13.23
C GLU A 60 48.83 -3.36 14.44
N PRO A 61 49.39 -3.36 15.67
CA PRO A 61 48.72 -2.81 16.84
C PRO A 61 48.24 -1.37 16.60
N PHE A 62 47.11 -1.01 17.19
CA PHE A 62 46.55 0.34 17.14
C PHE A 62 46.76 1.03 18.49
N ASN A 63 47.39 2.19 18.50
CA ASN A 63 47.56 2.99 19.71
C ASN A 63 46.59 4.20 19.69
N PRO A 64 45.52 4.22 20.50
CA PRO A 64 44.54 5.31 20.52
C PRO A 64 45.12 6.71 20.82
N ASP A 65 46.27 6.79 21.50
CA ASP A 65 46.88 8.08 21.85
C ASP A 65 47.57 8.74 20.63
N SER A 66 48.21 7.94 19.78
CA SER A 66 49.00 8.40 18.63
C SER A 66 48.33 8.17 17.28
N ASP A 67 47.55 7.09 17.14
CA ASP A 67 46.85 6.74 15.92
C ASP A 67 45.44 7.33 15.89
N GLN A 68 44.94 7.53 14.67
CA GLN A 68 43.57 7.96 14.44
C GLN A 68 42.96 7.10 13.34
N LEU A 69 41.94 6.32 13.70
CA LEU A 69 41.11 5.64 12.72
C LEU A 69 40.10 6.65 12.18
N THR A 70 40.19 6.93 10.89
CA THR A 70 39.18 7.70 10.16
C THR A 70 38.19 6.76 9.49
N MET A 71 36.92 7.11 9.49
CA MET A 71 35.84 6.42 8.83
C MET A 71 35.04 7.41 7.99
N LYS A 72 34.52 6.92 6.88
CA LYS A 72 33.75 7.71 5.93
C LYS A 72 32.57 6.90 5.44
N VAL A 73 31.38 7.48 5.55
CA VAL A 73 30.17 6.94 4.93
C VAL A 73 29.68 7.89 3.86
N VAL A 74 29.25 7.32 2.73
CA VAL A 74 28.69 8.08 1.59
C VAL A 74 27.45 7.37 1.06
N THR A 75 26.44 8.14 0.67
CA THR A 75 25.26 7.67 -0.07
C THR A 75 25.01 8.58 -1.28
N GLY A 76 24.38 8.02 -2.32
CA GLY A 76 24.13 8.72 -3.58
C GLY A 76 25.39 8.95 -4.44
N LYS A 77 25.18 9.53 -5.62
CA LYS A 77 26.25 9.78 -6.61
C LYS A 77 27.04 11.07 -6.35
N HIS A 78 26.45 12.01 -5.61
CA HIS A 78 27.03 13.33 -5.32
C HIS A 78 27.09 13.55 -3.80
N PRO A 79 27.89 12.77 -3.06
CA PRO A 79 27.92 12.81 -1.60
C PRO A 79 28.50 14.12 -1.06
N SER A 80 27.84 14.70 -0.06
CA SER A 80 28.20 15.98 0.56
C SER A 80 27.90 15.98 2.06
N GLN A 81 28.81 16.56 2.86
CA GLN A 81 28.60 16.71 4.31
C GLN A 81 27.46 17.70 4.61
N GLU A 82 27.36 18.78 3.84
CA GLU A 82 26.32 19.81 4.03
C GLU A 82 24.92 19.28 3.70
N GLN A 83 24.84 18.33 2.76
CA GLN A 83 23.58 17.66 2.40
C GLN A 83 23.31 16.41 3.27
N GLY A 84 24.21 16.05 4.19
CA GLY A 84 24.06 14.86 5.03
C GLY A 84 24.21 13.52 4.30
N THR A 85 24.62 13.54 3.03
CA THR A 85 24.87 12.34 2.20
C THR A 85 26.31 11.84 2.31
N MET A 86 27.16 12.54 3.08
CA MET A 86 28.50 12.12 3.47
C MET A 86 28.74 12.43 4.94
N SER A 87 29.38 11.53 5.67
CA SER A 87 29.89 11.80 7.02
C SER A 87 31.29 11.25 7.19
N SER A 88 32.18 12.07 7.75
CA SER A 88 33.53 11.68 8.16
C SER A 88 33.60 11.67 9.68
N PHE A 89 34.02 10.56 10.27
CA PHE A 89 34.02 10.31 11.71
C PHE A 89 35.13 9.33 12.06
N GLY A 90 35.34 8.98 13.31
CA GLY A 90 36.46 8.10 13.64
C GLY A 90 36.72 7.96 15.13
N PHE A 91 37.76 7.21 15.45
CA PHE A 91 38.21 6.98 16.82
C PHE A 91 39.74 7.17 16.95
N PRO A 92 40.22 7.93 17.95
CA PRO A 92 39.44 8.88 18.76
C PRO A 92 38.78 9.96 17.89
N ASP A 93 37.73 10.63 18.39
CA ASP A 93 36.97 11.62 17.61
C ASP A 93 37.72 12.96 17.43
N LYS A 94 38.82 12.91 16.67
CA LYS A 94 39.67 14.05 16.28
C LYS A 94 39.46 14.42 14.80
N VAL A 95 38.44 13.86 14.14
CA VAL A 95 38.24 13.99 12.68
C VAL A 95 37.65 15.37 12.39
N LYS A 96 38.29 16.15 11.51
CA LYS A 96 37.76 17.45 11.09
C LYS A 96 36.54 17.27 10.20
N ARG A 97 35.44 17.93 10.56
CA ARG A 97 34.16 17.93 9.85
C ARG A 97 33.80 19.35 9.41
N SER A 98 32.99 19.49 8.36
CA SER A 98 32.35 20.77 8.04
C SER A 98 31.48 21.23 9.22
N SER A 99 31.50 22.52 9.53
CA SER A 99 30.61 23.11 10.54
C SER A 99 29.14 23.07 10.14
N ARG A 100 28.84 22.81 8.86
CA ARG A 100 27.48 22.69 8.30
C ARG A 100 27.09 21.22 8.06
N ALA A 101 27.85 20.26 8.59
CA ALA A 101 27.55 18.85 8.40
C ALA A 101 26.16 18.51 8.99
N LYS A 102 25.24 18.02 8.15
CA LYS A 102 23.83 17.79 8.53
C LYS A 102 23.64 16.47 9.29
N ALA A 103 24.20 15.37 8.80
CA ALA A 103 24.04 14.04 9.37
C ALA A 103 25.38 13.48 9.86
N VAL A 104 25.70 13.66 11.14
CA VAL A 104 27.00 13.27 11.72
C VAL A 104 26.94 11.89 12.37
N TRP A 105 27.69 10.95 11.78
CA TRP A 105 27.88 9.61 12.33
C TRP A 105 28.96 9.59 13.40
N ARG A 106 28.90 8.60 14.30
CA ARG A 106 29.86 8.43 15.41
C ARG A 106 30.44 7.02 15.41
N ALA A 107 31.68 6.89 15.89
CA ALA A 107 32.34 5.61 16.13
C ALA A 107 32.97 5.62 17.52
N GLU A 108 32.75 4.55 18.26
CA GLU A 108 33.23 4.36 19.63
C GLU A 108 33.93 3.00 19.73
N LEU A 109 35.02 2.95 20.52
CA LEU A 109 35.74 1.70 20.77
C LEU A 109 35.05 0.92 21.89
N GLN A 110 34.74 -0.35 21.65
CA GLN A 110 34.14 -1.23 22.65
C GLN A 110 35.17 -1.70 23.68
N GLU A 111 34.71 -1.99 24.89
CA GLU A 111 35.55 -2.48 26.00
C GLU A 111 36.27 -3.81 25.69
N ASN A 112 35.67 -4.66 24.85
CA ASN A 112 36.26 -5.94 24.41
C ASN A 112 37.28 -5.81 23.28
N SER A 113 37.59 -4.58 22.84
CA SER A 113 38.64 -4.35 21.85
C SER A 113 40.02 -4.71 22.42
N LEU A 114 40.90 -5.21 21.56
CA LEU A 114 42.28 -5.51 21.89
C LEU A 114 43.21 -4.73 20.92
N PRO A 115 43.35 -3.40 21.08
CA PRO A 115 44.16 -2.58 20.18
C PRO A 115 45.63 -3.02 20.12
N GLU A 116 46.17 -3.48 21.25
CA GLU A 116 47.55 -3.99 21.37
C GLU A 116 47.82 -5.22 20.49
N THR A 117 46.78 -6.02 20.23
CA THR A 117 46.85 -7.19 19.34
C THR A 117 46.21 -6.92 17.98
N GLY A 118 45.90 -5.65 17.66
CA GLY A 118 45.34 -5.24 16.38
C GLY A 118 43.86 -5.59 16.17
N THR A 119 43.08 -5.89 17.21
CA THR A 119 41.64 -6.15 17.07
C THR A 119 40.82 -4.98 17.61
N LEU A 120 40.10 -4.28 16.73
CA LEU A 120 39.26 -3.14 17.08
C LEU A 120 37.79 -3.50 16.93
N ALA A 121 37.08 -3.65 18.05
CA ALA A 121 35.64 -3.78 18.06
C ALA A 121 35.02 -2.37 18.20
N LEU A 122 34.25 -1.97 17.20
CA LEU A 122 33.72 -0.61 17.08
C LEU A 122 32.20 -0.63 17.13
N THR A 123 31.63 0.33 17.83
CA THR A 123 30.21 0.66 17.77
C THR A 123 30.03 1.91 16.90
N ILE A 124 29.27 1.79 15.82
CA ILE A 124 29.00 2.86 14.87
C ILE A 124 27.54 3.29 15.02
N THR A 125 27.31 4.59 15.15
CA THR A 125 25.96 5.15 15.31
C THR A 125 25.63 6.12 14.18
N PRO A 126 24.68 5.77 13.27
CA PRO A 126 24.08 6.73 12.37
C PRO A 126 23.13 7.67 13.13
N PRO A 127 23.06 8.97 12.78
CA PRO A 127 22.09 9.88 13.38
C PRO A 127 20.65 9.51 12.99
N ALA A 128 19.66 9.90 13.79
CA ALA A 128 18.25 9.57 13.56
C ALA A 128 17.64 10.25 12.32
N ASP A 129 18.30 11.26 11.77
CA ASP A 129 17.93 11.99 10.56
C ASP A 129 18.83 11.64 9.35
N ALA A 130 19.60 10.55 9.42
CA ALA A 130 20.36 10.07 8.27
C ALA A 130 19.41 9.78 7.08
N PRO A 131 19.77 10.15 5.84
CA PRO A 131 19.04 9.73 4.66
C PRO A 131 18.92 8.21 4.56
N VAL A 132 17.74 7.69 4.23
CA VAL A 132 17.59 6.25 3.97
C VAL A 132 18.14 5.90 2.59
N GLY A 133 18.81 4.75 2.48
CA GLY A 133 19.46 4.37 1.23
C GLY A 133 20.60 3.37 1.38
N GLU A 134 21.26 3.11 0.27
CA GLU A 134 22.54 2.38 0.22
C GLU A 134 23.69 3.30 0.62
N TYR A 135 24.57 2.81 1.49
CA TYR A 135 25.77 3.48 1.93
C TYR A 135 27.00 2.64 1.61
N LYS A 136 28.10 3.32 1.29
CA LYS A 136 29.44 2.75 1.30
C LYS A 136 30.15 3.23 2.55
N LEU A 137 30.69 2.28 3.32
CA LEU A 137 31.51 2.54 4.49
C LEU A 137 32.97 2.25 4.15
N SER A 138 33.83 3.25 4.35
CA SER A 138 35.27 3.15 4.23
C SER A 138 35.94 3.48 5.57
N ALA A 139 37.13 2.92 5.79
CA ALA A 139 38.02 3.33 6.87
C ALA A 139 39.42 3.62 6.35
N GLY A 140 40.10 4.52 7.04
CA GLY A 140 41.46 4.91 6.74
C GLY A 140 42.31 5.05 7.98
N LEU A 141 43.58 4.66 7.84
CA LEU A 141 44.62 4.79 8.85
C LEU A 141 45.87 5.34 8.16
N LYS A 142 46.44 6.43 8.69
CA LYS A 142 47.57 7.15 8.08
C LYS A 142 47.23 7.60 6.64
N ALA A 143 47.96 7.11 5.64
CA ALA A 143 47.75 7.48 4.22
C ALA A 143 46.87 6.48 3.45
N GLU A 144 46.38 5.43 4.10
CA GLU A 144 45.59 4.39 3.47
C GLU A 144 44.10 4.58 3.74
N GLU A 145 43.26 4.43 2.71
CA GLU A 145 41.80 4.37 2.81
C GLU A 145 41.32 3.11 2.07
N LYS A 146 40.40 2.36 2.70
CA LYS A 146 39.84 1.10 2.18
C LYS A 146 38.32 1.09 2.35
N GLU A 147 37.60 0.73 1.29
CA GLU A 147 36.17 0.41 1.39
C GLU A 147 35.99 -0.88 2.21
N LEU A 148 35.25 -0.80 3.30
CA LEU A 148 35.01 -1.91 4.21
C LEU A 148 33.75 -2.68 3.84
N ALA A 149 32.67 -1.96 3.51
CA ALA A 149 31.36 -2.57 3.31
C ALA A 149 30.39 -1.68 2.54
N GLN A 150 29.37 -2.34 1.97
CA GLN A 150 28.11 -1.73 1.58
C GLN A 150 27.04 -2.11 2.61
N LEU A 151 26.26 -1.14 3.04
CA LEU A 151 25.19 -1.32 4.02
C LEU A 151 23.94 -0.53 3.61
N PHE A 152 22.79 -0.96 4.08
CA PHE A 152 21.53 -0.25 3.89
C PHE A 152 21.07 0.38 5.20
N VAL A 153 20.61 1.63 5.12
CA VAL A 153 20.05 2.38 6.25
C VAL A 153 18.56 2.63 5.97
N LEU A 154 17.71 2.20 6.91
CA LEU A 154 16.25 2.33 6.86
C LEU A 154 15.75 3.30 7.95
N PHE A 155 14.49 3.71 7.85
CA PHE A 155 13.79 4.42 8.92
C PHE A 155 13.66 3.53 10.17
N ASN A 156 13.59 4.16 11.34
CA ASN A 156 13.61 3.47 12.62
C ASN A 156 12.40 3.77 13.50
N PRO A 157 11.34 2.93 13.43
CA PRO A 157 10.17 3.12 14.27
C PRO A 157 10.40 2.73 15.74
N TRP A 158 11.57 2.18 16.10
CA TRP A 158 11.99 1.90 17.48
C TRP A 158 12.83 3.02 18.11
N CYS A 159 13.30 3.99 17.34
CA CYS A 159 14.12 5.10 17.83
C CYS A 159 13.25 6.31 18.15
N SER A 160 13.22 6.78 19.41
CA SER A 160 12.39 7.92 19.86
C SER A 160 12.70 9.25 19.17
N ASP A 161 13.91 9.38 18.64
CA ASP A 161 14.38 10.58 17.94
C ASP A 161 14.00 10.58 16.45
N ASP A 162 13.61 9.42 15.91
CA ASP A 162 13.13 9.31 14.54
C ASP A 162 11.69 9.80 14.42
N TRP A 163 11.38 10.49 13.32
CA TRP A 163 10.04 11.00 13.02
C TRP A 163 9.02 9.88 12.75
N VAL A 164 9.47 8.64 12.50
CA VAL A 164 8.57 7.49 12.36
C VAL A 164 8.41 6.67 13.63
N PHE A 165 8.90 7.16 14.78
CA PHE A 165 8.80 6.47 16.05
C PHE A 165 7.34 6.15 16.40
N LEU A 166 7.04 4.86 16.55
CA LEU A 166 5.72 4.38 16.95
C LEU A 166 5.87 3.71 18.31
N PRO A 167 5.36 4.28 19.42
CA PRO A 167 5.71 3.84 20.77
C PRO A 167 5.23 2.44 21.12
N ASN A 168 4.10 1.99 20.56
CA ASN A 168 3.50 0.70 20.88
C ASN A 168 4.18 -0.46 20.12
N GLU A 169 4.70 -1.43 20.87
CA GLU A 169 5.39 -2.60 20.28
C GLU A 169 4.47 -3.48 19.43
N ALA A 170 3.25 -3.74 19.87
CA ALA A 170 2.31 -4.57 19.11
C ALA A 170 1.95 -3.92 17.77
N GLU A 171 1.83 -2.59 17.75
CA GLU A 171 1.60 -1.83 16.52
C GLU A 171 2.83 -1.84 15.61
N ARG A 172 4.06 -1.76 16.14
CA ARG A 172 5.28 -1.94 15.34
C ARG A 172 5.34 -3.33 14.69
N GLN A 173 4.96 -4.36 15.43
CA GLN A 173 4.88 -5.72 14.88
C GLN A 173 3.84 -5.82 13.76
N GLU A 174 2.65 -5.23 13.91
CA GLU A 174 1.60 -5.26 12.87
C GLU A 174 1.94 -4.37 11.65
N TYR A 175 2.42 -3.15 11.89
CA TYR A 175 2.51 -2.12 10.86
C TYR A 175 3.89 -2.02 10.21
N VAL A 176 4.87 -2.82 10.64
CA VAL A 176 6.20 -2.91 10.03
C VAL A 176 6.56 -4.37 9.73
N MET A 177 6.44 -5.26 10.72
CA MET A 177 6.96 -6.63 10.64
C MET A 177 5.99 -7.63 10.01
N ASN A 178 4.68 -7.44 10.17
CA ASN A 178 3.69 -8.37 9.63
C ASN A 178 3.64 -8.30 8.09
N GLN A 179 3.82 -9.44 7.43
CA GLN A 179 3.77 -9.55 5.96
C GLN A 179 2.38 -9.96 5.45
N HIS A 180 1.47 -10.36 6.34
CA HIS A 180 0.10 -10.73 6.00
C HIS A 180 -0.88 -9.60 6.32
N GLY A 181 -1.69 -9.22 5.34
CA GLY A 181 -2.70 -8.18 5.44
C GLY A 181 -4.11 -8.67 5.10
N ILE A 182 -5.09 -7.84 5.44
CA ILE A 182 -6.46 -7.95 4.96
C ILE A 182 -6.84 -6.59 4.43
N ILE A 183 -7.31 -6.55 3.18
CA ILE A 183 -7.86 -5.36 2.56
C ILE A 183 -9.38 -5.54 2.49
N TYR A 184 -10.13 -4.56 2.99
CA TYR A 184 -11.58 -4.64 2.99
C TYR A 184 -12.14 -4.14 1.65
N THR A 185 -13.12 -4.86 1.12
CA THR A 185 -13.77 -4.59 -0.17
C THR A 185 -15.28 -4.87 -0.06
N GLY A 186 -16.04 -4.71 -1.15
CA GLY A 186 -17.46 -5.02 -1.21
C GLY A 186 -18.33 -3.76 -1.20
N SER A 187 -19.26 -3.68 -0.24
CA SER A 187 -20.09 -2.50 0.00
C SER A 187 -20.24 -2.23 1.50
N ASP A 188 -20.76 -1.06 1.84
CA ASP A 188 -21.13 -0.64 3.19
C ASP A 188 -22.07 -1.63 3.90
N HIS A 189 -22.97 -2.28 3.16
CA HIS A 189 -23.86 -3.34 3.68
C HIS A 189 -23.24 -4.74 3.72
N HIS A 190 -22.17 -4.99 2.96
CA HIS A 190 -21.52 -6.29 2.89
C HIS A 190 -20.01 -6.16 2.69
N ILE A 191 -19.31 -6.01 3.81
CA ILE A 191 -17.86 -5.85 3.85
C ILE A 191 -17.19 -7.23 3.77
N ASN A 192 -16.39 -7.41 2.73
CA ASN A 192 -15.55 -8.59 2.52
C ASN A 192 -14.11 -8.28 2.92
N GLY A 193 -13.38 -9.30 3.39
CA GLY A 193 -11.94 -9.23 3.62
C GLY A 193 -11.18 -10.01 2.56
N LEU A 194 -10.31 -9.33 1.83
CA LEU A 194 -9.37 -9.93 0.89
C LEU A 194 -8.01 -10.12 1.56
N SER A 195 -7.53 -11.36 1.68
CA SER A 195 -6.17 -11.63 2.15
C SER A 195 -5.15 -11.05 1.18
N TRP A 196 -4.12 -10.39 1.70
CA TRP A 196 -3.06 -9.76 0.90
C TRP A 196 -1.68 -10.09 1.45
N ASP A 197 -0.81 -10.63 0.61
CA ASP A 197 0.59 -10.87 0.96
C ASP A 197 1.46 -9.65 0.58
N PHE A 198 1.90 -8.90 1.59
CA PHE A 198 2.75 -7.73 1.37
C PHE A 198 4.16 -8.11 0.91
N GLY A 199 4.70 -9.26 1.33
CA GLY A 199 5.99 -9.75 0.86
C GLY A 199 7.19 -8.81 1.06
N GLN A 200 7.14 -7.87 2.00
CA GLN A 200 8.13 -6.78 2.07
C GLN A 200 9.57 -7.22 2.39
N PHE A 201 9.77 -8.44 2.91
CA PHE A 201 11.11 -8.94 3.29
C PHE A 201 11.74 -9.91 2.29
N GLU A 202 11.13 -10.12 1.12
CA GLU A 202 11.70 -10.95 0.06
C GLU A 202 13.06 -10.41 -0.44
N GLU A 203 13.90 -11.27 -1.01
CA GLU A 203 15.35 -11.02 -1.21
C GLU A 203 15.67 -9.74 -2.01
N ASP A 204 14.89 -9.45 -3.06
CA ASP A 204 15.14 -8.28 -3.92
C ASP A 204 14.42 -7.01 -3.47
N MET A 205 13.58 -7.07 -2.42
CA MET A 205 12.71 -5.96 -2.04
C MET A 205 13.49 -4.68 -1.69
N VAL A 206 14.65 -4.81 -1.03
CA VAL A 206 15.49 -3.64 -0.72
C VAL A 206 15.96 -2.94 -1.99
N LYS A 207 16.46 -3.72 -2.96
CA LYS A 207 16.91 -3.18 -4.26
C LYS A 207 15.76 -2.56 -5.02
N ILE A 208 14.58 -3.19 -5.01
CA ILE A 208 13.37 -2.70 -5.66
C ILE A 208 12.96 -1.33 -5.09
N CYS A 209 12.89 -1.21 -3.75
CA CYS A 209 12.48 0.04 -3.11
C CYS A 209 13.47 1.18 -3.37
N LEU A 210 14.78 0.90 -3.33
CA LEU A 210 15.78 1.90 -3.69
C LEU A 210 15.71 2.28 -5.17
N LYS A 211 15.46 1.32 -6.04
CA LYS A 211 15.28 1.57 -7.48
C LYS A 211 14.08 2.46 -7.75
N LEU A 212 12.98 2.32 -7.00
CA LEU A 212 11.82 3.21 -7.10
C LEU A 212 12.18 4.66 -6.76
N LEU A 213 12.91 4.88 -5.67
CA LEU A 213 13.38 6.23 -5.30
C LEU A 213 14.29 6.83 -6.39
N ASP A 214 15.21 6.03 -6.93
CA ASP A 214 16.16 6.45 -7.97
C ASP A 214 15.52 6.70 -9.34
N LEU A 215 14.33 6.14 -9.60
CA LEU A 215 13.57 6.38 -10.84
C LEU A 215 12.55 7.51 -10.71
N SER A 216 12.40 8.09 -9.52
CA SER A 216 11.49 9.20 -9.28
C SER A 216 11.85 10.41 -10.14
N ARG A 217 10.83 11.22 -10.47
CA ARG A 217 11.02 12.48 -11.19
C ARG A 217 11.98 13.41 -10.46
N LYS A 218 11.89 13.47 -9.13
CA LYS A 218 12.76 14.30 -8.29
C LYS A 218 14.22 13.87 -8.39
N HIS A 219 14.48 12.56 -8.30
CA HIS A 219 15.83 12.04 -8.50
C HIS A 219 16.40 12.32 -9.89
N LYS A 220 15.57 12.19 -10.94
CA LYS A 220 16.01 12.52 -12.32
C LYS A 220 16.34 13.99 -12.51
N GLN A 221 15.66 14.88 -11.77
CA GLN A 221 15.88 16.33 -11.84
C GLN A 221 17.13 16.76 -11.07
N ASP A 222 17.24 16.34 -9.81
CA ASP A 222 18.40 16.60 -8.97
C ASP A 222 18.68 15.39 -8.07
N PRO A 223 19.60 14.49 -8.49
CA PRO A 223 19.95 13.32 -7.70
C PRO A 223 20.59 13.65 -6.34
N ALA A 224 21.26 14.80 -6.21
CA ALA A 224 21.95 15.17 -4.99
C ALA A 224 20.94 15.64 -3.93
N ASP A 225 20.02 16.52 -4.34
CA ASP A 225 18.94 17.00 -3.49
C ASP A 225 17.96 15.89 -3.11
N ASP A 226 17.56 15.04 -4.06
CA ASP A 226 16.67 13.91 -3.77
C ASP A 226 17.26 12.98 -2.72
N VAL A 227 18.53 12.56 -2.84
CA VAL A 227 19.15 11.65 -1.87
C VAL A 227 19.29 12.34 -0.50
N SER A 228 19.59 13.64 -0.46
CA SER A 228 19.56 14.43 0.78
C SER A 228 18.17 14.44 1.43
N ALA A 229 17.12 14.62 0.62
CA ALA A 229 15.73 14.72 1.07
C ALA A 229 15.15 13.38 1.58
N ARG A 230 15.76 12.23 1.23
CA ARG A 230 15.41 10.90 1.77
C ARG A 230 15.58 10.76 3.30
N CYS A 231 16.13 11.76 3.98
CA CYS A 231 16.06 11.84 5.46
C CYS A 231 14.64 12.11 5.99
N ASN A 232 13.74 12.62 5.15
CA ASN A 232 12.42 13.05 5.57
C ASN A 232 11.34 12.03 5.16
N PRO A 233 10.61 11.39 6.11
CA PRO A 233 9.54 10.45 5.77
C PRO A 233 8.39 11.10 4.99
N ILE A 234 8.12 12.39 5.17
CA ILE A 234 7.09 13.14 4.42
C ILE A 234 7.46 13.16 2.93
N TYR A 235 8.73 13.49 2.64
CA TYR A 235 9.27 13.53 1.28
C TYR A 235 9.23 12.13 0.63
N VAL A 236 9.74 11.12 1.34
CA VAL A 236 9.74 9.73 0.84
C VAL A 236 8.33 9.24 0.57
N SER A 237 7.36 9.59 1.42
CA SER A 237 5.94 9.23 1.22
C SER A 237 5.35 9.85 -0.05
N ARG A 238 5.64 11.13 -0.32
CA ARG A 238 5.21 11.79 -1.57
C ARG A 238 5.85 11.18 -2.81
N VAL A 239 7.12 10.81 -2.74
CA VAL A 239 7.79 10.13 -3.85
C VAL A 239 7.18 8.75 -4.09
N MET A 240 6.90 7.98 -3.02
CA MET A 240 6.37 6.63 -3.15
C MET A 240 4.92 6.59 -3.63
N THR A 241 4.05 7.48 -3.16
CA THR A 241 2.68 7.59 -3.70
C THR A 241 2.67 7.87 -5.19
N ASN A 242 3.61 8.67 -5.71
CA ASN A 242 3.79 8.84 -7.14
C ASN A 242 4.34 7.58 -7.82
N MET A 243 5.35 6.94 -7.25
CA MET A 243 6.08 5.86 -7.92
C MET A 243 5.33 4.54 -7.96
N VAL A 244 4.32 4.31 -7.11
CA VAL A 244 3.49 3.10 -7.21
C VAL A 244 2.53 3.13 -8.40
N ASN A 245 2.13 4.31 -8.88
CA ASN A 245 1.34 4.45 -10.10
C ASN A 245 2.18 4.89 -11.30
N LYS A 246 1.87 4.33 -12.47
CA LYS A 246 2.46 4.75 -13.74
C LYS A 246 1.53 5.77 -14.41
N ASP A 247 2.06 6.95 -14.64
CA ASP A 247 1.48 7.94 -15.53
C ASP A 247 2.34 8.15 -16.78
N GLN A 248 2.05 9.20 -17.56
CA GLN A 248 2.83 9.54 -18.76
C GLN A 248 4.19 10.17 -18.44
N MET A 249 4.39 10.66 -17.21
CA MET A 249 5.51 11.52 -16.80
C MET A 249 6.50 10.84 -15.84
N ASN A 250 6.16 9.68 -15.27
CA ASN A 250 7.01 8.92 -14.35
C ASN A 250 7.30 7.51 -14.89
N ASP A 251 8.12 6.71 -14.19
CA ASP A 251 8.37 5.28 -14.49
C ASP A 251 7.83 4.38 -13.38
N GLY A 252 6.60 4.67 -12.92
CA GLY A 252 6.00 3.97 -11.80
C GLY A 252 5.63 2.50 -12.06
N VAL A 253 5.19 1.84 -11.00
CA VAL A 253 5.01 0.37 -10.95
C VAL A 253 3.80 -0.10 -11.73
N LEU A 254 2.60 0.43 -11.45
CA LEU A 254 1.33 -0.12 -11.91
C LEU A 254 0.57 0.81 -12.84
N ARG A 255 0.01 0.29 -13.93
CA ARG A 255 -0.99 1.02 -14.73
C ARG A 255 -2.39 0.80 -14.20
N GLY A 256 -3.10 1.89 -13.94
CA GLY A 256 -4.51 1.84 -13.52
C GLY A 256 -5.45 1.47 -14.67
N ASN A 257 -6.45 0.63 -14.41
CA ASN A 257 -7.50 0.31 -15.39
C ASN A 257 -8.84 -0.05 -14.73
N TRP A 258 -9.87 0.75 -15.03
CA TRP A 258 -11.26 0.59 -14.54
C TRP A 258 -12.27 0.35 -15.68
N SER A 259 -11.79 0.03 -16.88
CA SER A 259 -12.64 -0.11 -18.07
C SER A 259 -13.39 -1.44 -18.19
N GLY A 260 -12.98 -2.46 -17.41
CA GLY A 260 -13.42 -3.84 -17.54
C GLY A 260 -12.74 -4.64 -18.66
N ASP A 261 -11.87 -4.02 -19.48
CA ASP A 261 -11.08 -4.72 -20.50
C ASP A 261 -9.61 -4.82 -20.06
N PHE A 262 -9.15 -6.05 -19.80
CA PHE A 262 -7.82 -6.35 -19.30
C PHE A 262 -6.92 -7.10 -20.28
N LYS A 263 -7.23 -7.10 -21.59
CA LYS A 263 -6.55 -7.91 -22.63
C LYS A 263 -5.01 -7.90 -22.65
N TYR A 264 -4.36 -6.86 -22.12
CA TYR A 264 -2.89 -6.68 -22.13
C TYR A 264 -2.23 -6.87 -20.76
N GLY A 265 -2.92 -7.49 -19.81
CA GLY A 265 -2.41 -7.74 -18.46
C GLY A 265 -3.32 -8.68 -17.68
N PHE A 266 -3.14 -8.71 -16.37
CA PHE A 266 -4.07 -9.40 -15.49
C PHE A 266 -5.20 -8.45 -15.06
N PRO A 267 -6.42 -8.96 -14.85
CA PRO A 267 -7.44 -8.18 -14.15
C PRO A 267 -6.90 -7.78 -12.77
N PRO A 268 -7.21 -6.58 -12.25
CA PRO A 268 -6.75 -6.13 -10.94
C PRO A 268 -7.11 -7.08 -9.80
N THR A 269 -8.19 -7.84 -9.95
CA THR A 269 -8.67 -8.86 -9.01
C THR A 269 -7.78 -10.10 -8.98
N HIS A 270 -6.94 -10.37 -9.99
CA HIS A 270 -5.95 -11.46 -10.01
C HIS A 270 -4.93 -11.33 -8.87
N TRP A 271 -4.53 -10.11 -8.55
CA TRP A 271 -3.46 -9.89 -7.57
C TRP A 271 -3.90 -10.25 -6.16
N SER A 272 -3.04 -10.99 -5.46
CA SER A 272 -3.21 -11.36 -4.04
C SER A 272 -2.02 -10.94 -3.17
N GLY A 273 -1.06 -10.21 -3.75
CA GLY A 273 0.13 -9.77 -3.06
C GLY A 273 0.99 -8.81 -3.86
N SER A 274 1.80 -8.04 -3.15
CA SER A 274 2.60 -6.95 -3.73
C SER A 274 3.89 -7.42 -4.37
N TYR A 275 4.52 -8.47 -3.82
CA TYR A 275 5.85 -8.90 -4.27
C TYR A 275 5.85 -9.40 -5.71
N ALA A 276 4.81 -10.13 -6.15
CA ALA A 276 4.69 -10.59 -7.53
C ALA A 276 4.72 -9.42 -8.52
N ILE A 277 3.97 -8.35 -8.21
CA ILE A 277 3.92 -7.11 -9.01
C ILE A 277 5.29 -6.43 -9.03
N LEU A 278 5.88 -6.22 -7.86
CA LEU A 278 7.16 -5.52 -7.70
C LEU A 278 8.32 -6.27 -8.36
N LYS A 279 8.37 -7.59 -8.20
CA LYS A 279 9.34 -8.49 -8.83
C LYS A 279 9.19 -8.46 -10.36
N GLN A 280 7.96 -8.49 -10.88
CA GLN A 280 7.69 -8.38 -12.32
C GLN A 280 8.11 -7.02 -12.88
N TRP A 281 7.80 -5.91 -12.19
CA TRP A 281 8.25 -4.58 -12.58
C TRP A 281 9.78 -4.52 -12.65
N TYR A 282 10.46 -5.01 -11.62
CA TYR A 282 11.92 -4.99 -11.54
C TYR A 282 12.57 -5.86 -12.62
N ALA A 283 12.10 -7.10 -12.79
CA ALA A 283 12.61 -8.04 -13.78
C ALA A 283 12.36 -7.60 -15.23
N SER A 284 11.31 -6.80 -15.47
CA SER A 284 10.97 -6.26 -16.80
C SER A 284 11.70 -4.96 -17.15
N PHE A 285 12.83 -4.67 -16.48
CA PHE A 285 13.57 -3.41 -16.62
C PHE A 285 12.73 -2.19 -16.25
N CYS A 286 11.97 -2.28 -15.16
CA CYS A 286 11.13 -1.21 -14.63
C CYS A 286 10.00 -0.79 -15.58
N LYS A 287 9.48 -1.74 -16.37
CA LYS A 287 8.27 -1.51 -17.18
C LYS A 287 7.04 -1.68 -16.31
N ALA A 288 6.09 -0.76 -16.47
CA ALA A 288 4.86 -0.79 -15.68
C ALA A 288 4.07 -2.10 -15.88
N VAL A 289 3.55 -2.62 -14.77
CA VAL A 289 2.74 -3.83 -14.68
C VAL A 289 1.28 -3.48 -14.93
N ASN A 290 0.62 -4.31 -15.74
CA ASN A 290 -0.79 -4.17 -16.09
C ASN A 290 -1.61 -5.26 -15.36
N TYR A 291 -2.69 -4.98 -14.64
CA TYR A 291 -3.21 -3.67 -14.23
C TYR A 291 -3.46 -3.63 -12.72
N GLY A 292 -3.69 -2.43 -12.18
CA GLY A 292 -4.08 -2.21 -10.79
C GLY A 292 -5.34 -1.35 -10.64
N GLN A 293 -5.97 -1.46 -9.48
CA GLN A 293 -7.00 -0.55 -8.96
C GLN A 293 -6.62 -0.15 -7.53
N CYS A 294 -7.41 0.70 -6.86
CA CYS A 294 -7.06 1.35 -5.59
C CYS A 294 -6.47 0.38 -4.54
N TRP A 295 -7.09 -0.78 -4.30
CA TRP A 295 -6.57 -1.76 -3.34
C TRP A 295 -5.21 -2.36 -3.74
N VAL A 296 -4.94 -2.51 -5.03
CA VAL A 296 -3.65 -3.01 -5.55
C VAL A 296 -2.58 -1.95 -5.35
N PHE A 297 -2.88 -0.67 -5.65
CA PHE A 297 -1.97 0.44 -5.39
C PHE A 297 -1.65 0.56 -3.89
N ALA A 298 -2.68 0.52 -3.03
CA ALA A 298 -2.52 0.58 -1.59
C ALA A 298 -1.72 -0.62 -1.03
N GLY A 299 -1.97 -1.83 -1.54
CA GLY A 299 -1.21 -3.03 -1.19
C GLY A 299 0.28 -2.87 -1.51
N VAL A 300 0.62 -2.43 -2.72
CA VAL A 300 2.01 -2.19 -3.15
C VAL A 300 2.66 -1.06 -2.36
N LEU A 301 1.95 0.05 -2.16
CA LEU A 301 2.43 1.19 -1.38
C LEU A 301 2.74 0.79 0.07
N CYS A 302 1.84 0.05 0.71
CA CYS A 302 2.05 -0.44 2.07
C CYS A 302 3.32 -1.31 2.15
N SER A 303 3.54 -2.23 1.20
CA SER A 303 4.74 -3.08 1.18
C SER A 303 6.04 -2.28 1.10
N VAL A 304 6.13 -1.31 0.19
CA VAL A 304 7.37 -0.52 0.02
C VAL A 304 7.63 0.39 1.21
N MET A 305 6.58 0.97 1.79
CA MET A 305 6.69 1.84 2.97
C MET A 305 7.10 1.05 4.23
N ARG A 306 6.50 -0.13 4.44
CA ARG A 306 6.87 -1.04 5.54
C ARG A 306 8.32 -1.49 5.45
N LEU A 307 8.80 -1.84 4.25
CA LEU A 307 10.20 -2.19 4.07
C LEU A 307 11.12 -1.02 4.44
N LEU A 308 10.81 0.19 3.96
CA LEU A 308 11.62 1.37 4.27
C LEU A 308 11.62 1.73 5.77
N GLY A 309 10.70 1.16 6.54
CA GLY A 309 10.61 1.33 7.99
C GLY A 309 9.60 2.38 8.43
N ILE A 310 8.71 2.84 7.53
CA ILE A 310 7.60 3.71 7.88
C ILE A 310 6.41 2.80 8.28
N PRO A 311 5.91 2.87 9.53
CA PRO A 311 4.77 2.06 9.93
C PRO A 311 3.54 2.41 9.10
N CYS A 312 2.94 1.41 8.45
CA CYS A 312 1.83 1.62 7.53
C CYS A 312 0.69 0.60 7.70
N ARG A 313 -0.53 1.05 7.45
CA ARG A 313 -1.73 0.21 7.36
C ARG A 313 -2.60 0.58 6.16
N VAL A 314 -3.23 -0.42 5.55
CA VAL A 314 -4.19 -0.22 4.46
C VAL A 314 -5.55 0.15 5.05
N VAL A 315 -6.20 1.15 4.47
CA VAL A 315 -7.50 1.67 4.91
C VAL A 315 -8.47 1.65 3.74
N THR A 316 -9.68 1.15 4.00
CA THR A 316 -10.79 1.16 3.04
C THR A 316 -11.85 2.15 3.51
N ASN A 317 -12.25 3.07 2.66
CA ASN A 317 -13.38 3.97 2.85
C ASN A 317 -14.57 3.50 1.99
N PHE A 318 -15.73 3.20 2.58
CA PHE A 318 -16.92 2.81 1.81
C PHE A 318 -17.76 4.04 1.45
N GLU A 319 -18.44 3.99 0.30
CA GLU A 319 -19.13 5.16 -0.28
C GLU A 319 -18.20 6.38 -0.36
N SER A 320 -17.01 6.16 -0.94
CA SER A 320 -15.97 7.19 -1.05
C SER A 320 -16.30 8.16 -2.17
N ALA A 321 -16.39 9.44 -1.86
CA ALA A 321 -16.60 10.46 -2.87
C ALA A 321 -15.32 10.72 -3.69
N HIS A 322 -15.50 11.09 -4.95
CA HIS A 322 -14.46 11.65 -5.80
C HIS A 322 -14.99 12.97 -6.36
N ASP A 323 -14.71 14.04 -5.63
CA ASP A 323 -15.07 15.42 -5.98
C ASP A 323 -13.98 16.00 -6.91
N SER A 324 -14.35 16.23 -8.17
CA SER A 324 -13.43 16.72 -9.20
C SER A 324 -13.36 18.24 -9.28
N ASN A 325 -14.23 18.96 -8.57
CA ASN A 325 -14.37 20.41 -8.66
C ASN A 325 -14.15 21.14 -7.31
N ALA A 326 -13.92 20.39 -6.24
CA ALA A 326 -13.63 20.84 -4.88
C ALA A 326 -14.74 21.69 -4.25
N ASN A 327 -16.00 21.42 -4.59
CA ASN A 327 -17.16 22.08 -4.00
C ASN A 327 -17.79 21.31 -2.81
N LEU A 328 -17.21 20.16 -2.43
CA LEU A 328 -17.70 19.25 -1.38
C LEU A 328 -19.08 18.66 -1.66
N THR A 329 -19.53 18.65 -2.92
CA THR A 329 -20.79 18.04 -3.33
C THR A 329 -20.56 17.09 -4.50
N ILE A 330 -21.25 15.95 -4.48
CA ILE A 330 -21.22 14.96 -5.56
C ILE A 330 -22.56 14.96 -6.26
N ASP A 331 -22.62 15.64 -7.40
CA ASP A 331 -23.85 15.81 -8.18
C ASP A 331 -24.11 14.61 -9.11
N THR A 332 -25.25 13.95 -8.89
CA THR A 332 -25.72 12.84 -9.72
C THR A 332 -27.03 13.20 -10.41
N TYR A 333 -27.02 13.25 -11.74
CA TYR A 333 -28.18 13.65 -12.54
C TYR A 333 -28.92 12.46 -13.14
N TYR A 334 -30.21 12.34 -12.90
CA TYR A 334 -31.11 11.35 -13.50
C TYR A 334 -32.05 12.04 -14.51
N GLY A 335 -32.39 11.35 -15.59
CA GLY A 335 -33.39 11.82 -16.54
C GLY A 335 -34.81 11.41 -16.10
N GLU A 336 -35.83 12.09 -16.64
CA GLU A 336 -37.26 11.88 -16.37
C GLU A 336 -37.73 10.41 -16.44
N PHE A 337 -37.10 9.58 -17.28
CA PHE A 337 -37.44 8.16 -17.43
C PHE A 337 -36.26 7.23 -17.08
N GLY A 338 -35.23 7.76 -16.44
CA GLY A 338 -33.93 7.11 -16.31
C GLY A 338 -33.59 6.74 -14.87
N VAL A 339 -33.39 5.45 -14.61
CA VAL A 339 -32.71 4.92 -13.41
C VAL A 339 -31.18 4.91 -13.56
N ARG A 340 -30.67 5.39 -14.69
CA ARG A 340 -29.24 5.55 -14.96
C ARG A 340 -28.86 7.02 -14.80
N PRO A 341 -27.81 7.32 -14.02
CA PRO A 341 -27.31 8.67 -13.95
C PRO A 341 -26.67 9.06 -15.29
N LYS A 342 -26.78 10.34 -15.65
CA LYS A 342 -25.97 10.98 -16.69
C LYS A 342 -24.51 10.93 -16.25
N LYS A 343 -23.60 10.86 -17.21
CA LYS A 343 -22.16 10.89 -16.92
C LYS A 343 -21.80 12.21 -16.25
N SER A 344 -21.15 12.14 -15.10
CA SER A 344 -20.50 13.23 -14.39
C SER A 344 -19.01 12.88 -14.20
N ASN A 345 -18.19 13.88 -13.96
CA ASN A 345 -16.81 13.68 -13.49
C ASN A 345 -16.78 13.32 -12.00
N ASP A 346 -17.79 13.77 -11.24
CA ASP A 346 -17.97 13.41 -9.85
C ASP A 346 -18.57 12.01 -9.75
N SER A 347 -18.12 11.25 -8.76
CA SER A 347 -18.63 9.90 -8.53
C SER A 347 -18.51 9.49 -7.08
N VAL A 348 -19.42 8.64 -6.61
CA VAL A 348 -19.27 7.92 -5.35
C VAL A 348 -18.85 6.49 -5.68
N TRP A 349 -17.67 6.11 -5.22
CA TRP A 349 -17.12 4.77 -5.36
C TRP A 349 -17.68 3.89 -4.26
N ASN A 350 -18.01 2.63 -4.59
CA ASN A 350 -18.49 1.65 -3.60
C ASN A 350 -17.55 1.56 -2.39
N PHE A 351 -16.25 1.57 -2.69
CA PHE A 351 -15.19 1.81 -1.75
C PHE A 351 -13.97 2.37 -2.47
N HIS A 352 -13.11 3.03 -1.71
CA HIS A 352 -11.77 3.43 -2.11
C HIS A 352 -10.76 2.94 -1.08
N VAL A 353 -9.52 2.69 -1.49
CA VAL A 353 -8.49 2.13 -0.61
C VAL A 353 -7.20 2.93 -0.73
N TRP A 354 -6.68 3.36 0.41
CA TRP A 354 -5.40 4.06 0.54
C TRP A 354 -4.54 3.46 1.66
N VAL A 355 -3.40 4.08 1.94
CA VAL A 355 -2.50 3.72 3.05
C VAL A 355 -2.46 4.85 4.06
N GLU A 356 -2.47 4.54 5.36
CA GLU A 356 -2.02 5.48 6.38
C GLU A 356 -0.57 5.18 6.76
N GLY A 357 0.28 6.21 6.76
CA GLY A 357 1.65 6.15 7.28
C GLY A 357 1.80 6.91 8.58
N TRP A 358 2.46 6.31 9.57
CA TRP A 358 2.74 6.95 10.86
C TRP A 358 4.03 7.79 10.79
N MET A 359 3.90 9.10 11.00
CA MET A 359 5.06 10.01 11.06
C MET A 359 4.74 11.32 11.78
N ARG A 360 5.79 12.05 12.17
CA ARG A 360 5.69 13.45 12.62
C ARG A 360 5.48 14.41 11.46
N ARG A 361 4.86 15.57 11.75
CA ARG A 361 4.60 16.67 10.80
C ARG A 361 5.16 18.00 11.29
N PRO A 362 6.49 18.12 11.46
CA PRO A 362 7.12 19.37 11.89
C PRO A 362 6.94 20.52 10.87
N ASP A 363 6.56 20.22 9.64
CA ASP A 363 6.21 21.18 8.60
C ASP A 363 4.85 21.87 8.81
N LEU A 364 3.99 21.34 9.71
CA LEU A 364 2.65 21.87 9.99
C LEU A 364 2.53 22.59 11.35
N GLY A 365 3.63 22.76 12.08
CA GLY A 365 3.66 23.46 13.36
C GLY A 365 4.51 22.77 14.41
N GLU A 366 4.91 23.53 15.44
CA GLU A 366 5.72 23.02 16.55
C GLU A 366 4.90 22.33 17.65
N ASP A 367 3.58 22.54 17.67
CA ASP A 367 2.67 21.97 18.68
C ASP A 367 2.41 20.47 18.51
N ARG A 368 2.91 19.88 17.41
CA ARG A 368 2.82 18.45 17.08
C ARG A 368 1.38 17.94 16.94
N ARG A 369 0.40 18.84 16.74
CA ARG A 369 -1.03 18.50 16.63
C ARG A 369 -1.34 17.52 15.49
N TYR A 370 -0.55 17.57 14.42
CA TYR A 370 -0.74 16.76 13.22
C TYR A 370 0.24 15.58 13.09
N ASP A 371 1.00 15.28 14.15
CA ASP A 371 1.77 14.03 14.24
C ASP A 371 0.81 12.82 14.27
N GLY A 372 1.27 11.68 13.73
CA GLY A 372 0.54 10.42 13.78
C GLY A 372 0.19 9.90 12.39
N TRP A 373 -1.03 9.39 12.22
CA TRP A 373 -1.49 8.80 10.96
C TRP A 373 -1.71 9.86 9.86
N GLN A 374 -1.08 9.62 8.72
CA GLN A 374 -1.18 10.44 7.52
C GLN A 374 -1.72 9.61 6.35
N VAL A 375 -2.77 10.08 5.68
CA VAL A 375 -3.31 9.48 4.47
C VAL A 375 -2.30 9.64 3.33
N LEU A 376 -2.02 8.52 2.65
CA LEU A 376 -1.15 8.36 1.51
C LEU A 376 -1.89 7.56 0.45
N ASP A 377 -2.28 8.22 -0.63
CA ASP A 377 -2.99 7.56 -1.71
C ASP A 377 -2.11 7.47 -2.96
N GLY A 378 -1.83 6.23 -3.36
CA GLY A 378 -1.08 5.89 -4.56
C GLY A 378 -1.94 5.81 -5.81
N THR A 379 -3.26 5.94 -5.68
CA THR A 379 -4.21 5.87 -6.79
C THR A 379 -4.15 7.17 -7.60
N PRO A 380 -4.02 7.11 -8.94
CA PRO A 380 -3.93 8.31 -9.77
C PRO A 380 -5.33 8.91 -10.03
N GLN A 381 -5.91 9.55 -9.02
CA GLN A 381 -7.20 10.27 -9.09
C GLN A 381 -7.00 11.75 -9.40
N GLU A 382 -6.39 12.48 -8.45
CA GLU A 382 -6.13 13.91 -8.56
C GLU A 382 -4.64 14.24 -8.61
N LYS A 383 -4.32 15.39 -9.21
CA LYS A 383 -2.94 15.84 -9.35
C LYS A 383 -2.58 16.85 -8.27
N SER A 384 -1.70 16.46 -7.35
CA SER A 384 -1.02 17.39 -6.44
C SER A 384 0.20 18.00 -7.15
N GLU A 385 0.25 19.33 -7.25
CA GLU A 385 1.37 20.06 -7.87
C GLU A 385 1.69 19.57 -9.31
N GLY A 386 0.64 19.17 -10.05
CA GLY A 386 0.73 18.73 -11.44
C GLY A 386 1.19 17.28 -11.64
N VAL A 387 1.30 16.48 -10.57
CA VAL A 387 1.73 15.07 -10.59
C VAL A 387 0.70 14.21 -9.86
N PHE A 388 0.47 12.98 -10.32
CA PHE A 388 -0.38 12.02 -9.61
C PHE A 388 0.33 11.48 -8.35
N CYS A 389 0.13 12.19 -7.25
CA CYS A 389 0.49 11.82 -5.89
C CYS A 389 -0.49 12.49 -4.92
N CYS A 390 -0.79 11.83 -3.81
CA CYS A 390 -1.72 12.34 -2.81
C CYS A 390 -1.18 12.05 -1.39
N GLY A 391 -1.22 13.07 -0.53
CA GLY A 391 -0.75 13.03 0.85
C GLY A 391 0.73 13.35 1.01
N PRO A 392 1.30 13.29 2.23
CA PRO A 392 0.65 12.93 3.48
C PRO A 392 -0.37 13.97 3.97
N ALA A 393 -1.63 13.56 4.07
CA ALA A 393 -2.71 14.38 4.66
C ALA A 393 -2.95 13.91 6.12
N PRO A 394 -2.82 14.76 7.14
CA PRO A 394 -3.04 14.32 8.52
C PRO A 394 -4.48 13.87 8.75
N VAL A 395 -4.69 12.69 9.31
CA VAL A 395 -6.04 12.20 9.68
C VAL A 395 -6.70 13.15 10.69
N ALA A 396 -5.91 13.72 11.60
CA ALA A 396 -6.39 14.75 12.53
C ALA A 396 -6.83 16.06 11.85
N ALA A 397 -6.24 16.43 10.71
CA ALA A 397 -6.68 17.60 9.94
C ALA A 397 -8.00 17.31 9.22
N ILE A 398 -8.15 16.10 8.68
CA ILE A 398 -9.40 15.64 8.05
C ILE A 398 -10.54 15.62 9.06
N LEU A 399 -10.32 15.07 10.26
CA LEU A 399 -11.31 15.07 11.34
C LEU A 399 -11.79 16.47 11.71
N ASN A 400 -10.87 17.43 11.79
CA ASN A 400 -11.17 18.79 12.22
C ASN A 400 -11.63 19.71 11.07
N GLY A 401 -11.58 19.26 9.82
CA GLY A 401 -11.88 20.09 8.66
C GLY A 401 -10.84 21.19 8.39
N ASP A 402 -9.59 20.98 8.80
CA ASP A 402 -8.48 21.92 8.60
C ASP A 402 -7.94 21.84 7.15
N VAL A 403 -8.81 22.14 6.17
CA VAL A 403 -8.57 21.87 4.74
C VAL A 403 -7.46 22.73 4.11
N ASP A 404 -7.09 23.86 4.70
CA ASP A 404 -6.03 24.73 4.16
C ASP A 404 -4.62 24.13 4.31
N LEU A 405 -4.48 23.00 5.01
CA LEU A 405 -3.20 22.39 5.31
C LEU A 405 -2.63 21.54 4.16
N LYS A 406 -1.31 21.48 4.12
CA LYS A 406 -0.58 20.55 3.25
C LYS A 406 -0.57 19.14 3.85
N TYR A 407 -0.61 18.07 3.09
CA TYR A 407 -0.80 18.01 1.65
C TYR A 407 -2.17 17.41 1.35
N ASP A 408 -2.85 17.93 0.33
CA ASP A 408 -4.03 17.31 -0.28
C ASP A 408 -5.23 17.09 0.68
N VAL A 409 -5.25 17.80 1.83
CA VAL A 409 -6.32 17.70 2.83
C VAL A 409 -7.71 18.01 2.26
N PRO A 410 -7.93 19.03 1.41
CA PRO A 410 -9.25 19.28 0.83
C PRO A 410 -9.81 18.09 0.06
N PHE A 411 -8.95 17.43 -0.74
CA PHE A 411 -9.35 16.28 -1.54
C PHE A 411 -9.74 15.11 -0.65
N VAL A 412 -8.86 14.71 0.29
CA VAL A 412 -9.16 13.60 1.19
C VAL A 412 -10.35 13.90 2.11
N PHE A 413 -10.51 15.16 2.53
CA PHE A 413 -11.69 15.58 3.28
C PHE A 413 -12.98 15.38 2.47
N ALA A 414 -12.98 15.75 1.19
CA ALA A 414 -14.12 15.51 0.30
C ALA A 414 -14.43 14.01 0.16
N GLU A 415 -13.41 13.16 0.04
CA GLU A 415 -13.60 11.70 -0.10
C GLU A 415 -14.42 11.08 1.04
N VAL A 416 -14.32 11.67 2.25
CA VAL A 416 -15.03 11.19 3.43
C VAL A 416 -16.23 12.06 3.81
N ASN A 417 -16.31 13.34 3.47
CA ASN A 417 -17.35 14.25 3.98
C ASN A 417 -18.19 14.96 2.89
N ALA A 418 -18.01 14.66 1.61
CA ALA A 418 -18.81 15.32 0.57
C ALA A 418 -20.31 14.99 0.67
N ASP A 419 -21.15 15.99 0.42
CA ASP A 419 -22.60 15.82 0.36
C ASP A 419 -23.00 15.21 -0.98
N ARG A 420 -23.90 14.24 -0.98
CA ARG A 420 -24.43 13.66 -2.21
C ARG A 420 -25.69 14.39 -2.63
N VAL A 421 -25.67 14.99 -3.82
CA VAL A 421 -26.83 15.71 -4.37
C VAL A 421 -27.37 14.94 -5.57
N THR A 422 -28.64 14.55 -5.50
CA THR A 422 -29.33 13.84 -6.57
C THR A 422 -30.30 14.77 -7.28
N TRP A 423 -30.07 14.95 -8.57
CA TRP A 423 -30.88 15.80 -9.44
C TRP A 423 -31.76 14.95 -10.35
N LEU A 424 -33.07 15.17 -10.35
CA LEU A 424 -33.98 14.62 -11.35
C LEU A 424 -34.37 15.72 -12.33
N VAL A 425 -33.95 15.56 -13.59
CA VAL A 425 -34.18 16.53 -14.66
C VAL A 425 -35.48 16.17 -15.40
N LYS A 426 -36.55 16.93 -15.17
CA LYS A 426 -37.89 16.73 -15.76
C LYS A 426 -38.31 17.97 -16.53
N GLY A 427 -38.40 17.88 -17.87
CA GLY A 427 -38.91 18.98 -18.71
C GLY A 427 -38.23 20.35 -18.55
N GLY A 428 -37.00 20.42 -18.00
CA GLY A 428 -36.28 21.67 -17.69
C GLY A 428 -36.44 22.17 -16.25
N GLN A 429 -37.14 21.44 -15.38
CA GLN A 429 -37.16 21.62 -13.93
C GLN A 429 -36.26 20.57 -13.25
N ASP A 430 -35.50 21.01 -12.25
CA ASP A 430 -34.56 20.18 -11.50
C ASP A 430 -35.11 19.96 -10.09
N LEU A 431 -35.48 18.72 -9.77
CA LEU A 431 -35.81 18.29 -8.41
C LEU A 431 -34.52 17.81 -7.73
N CYS A 432 -34.20 18.38 -6.56
CA CYS A 432 -32.98 18.12 -5.80
C CYS A 432 -33.29 17.38 -4.51
N ASN A 433 -32.57 16.29 -4.25
CA ASN A 433 -32.48 15.68 -2.92
C ASN A 433 -31.01 15.68 -2.47
N SER A 434 -30.75 16.17 -1.26
CA SER A 434 -29.40 16.21 -0.67
C SER A 434 -29.28 15.18 0.45
N ASP A 435 -28.21 14.42 0.43
CA ASP A 435 -27.84 13.46 1.47
C ASP A 435 -26.44 13.78 1.98
N THR A 436 -26.38 14.25 3.22
CA THR A 436 -25.14 14.66 3.89
C THR A 436 -24.44 13.48 4.57
N ARG A 437 -25.06 12.29 4.59
CA ARG A 437 -24.67 11.18 5.48
C ARG A 437 -24.05 9.99 4.78
N SER A 438 -24.41 9.72 3.53
CA SER A 438 -24.03 8.44 2.92
C SER A 438 -22.57 8.33 2.55
N VAL A 439 -21.85 9.44 2.37
CA VAL A 439 -20.43 9.40 1.99
C VAL A 439 -19.56 9.06 3.20
N GLY A 440 -18.48 8.33 2.96
CA GLY A 440 -17.44 8.09 3.95
C GLY A 440 -17.86 7.20 5.12
N GLN A 441 -18.27 5.98 4.83
CA GLN A 441 -18.83 5.03 5.79
C GLN A 441 -17.88 3.88 6.10
N TYR A 442 -18.01 3.34 7.30
CA TYR A 442 -17.31 2.12 7.76
C TYR A 442 -15.82 2.12 7.41
N ILE A 443 -15.11 3.22 7.62
CA ILE A 443 -13.70 3.34 7.28
C ILE A 443 -12.94 2.25 8.06
N SER A 444 -12.32 1.33 7.35
CA SER A 444 -11.92 0.02 7.89
C SER A 444 -10.44 -0.26 7.69
N THR A 445 -9.81 -0.83 8.70
CA THR A 445 -8.45 -1.38 8.62
C THR A 445 -8.35 -2.69 9.39
N LYS A 446 -7.27 -3.46 9.15
CA LYS A 446 -7.03 -4.71 9.88
C LYS A 446 -6.61 -4.39 11.32
N ALA A 447 -7.21 -5.08 12.29
CA ALA A 447 -6.86 -4.93 13.69
C ALA A 447 -5.45 -5.47 14.01
N VAL A 448 -4.77 -4.83 14.95
CA VAL A 448 -3.45 -5.25 15.44
C VAL A 448 -3.52 -6.67 16.01
N GLY A 449 -2.66 -7.56 15.50
CA GLY A 449 -2.52 -8.93 16.02
C GLY A 449 -3.74 -9.84 15.75
N SER A 450 -4.70 -9.45 14.93
CA SER A 450 -5.81 -10.33 14.54
C SER A 450 -6.29 -10.07 13.10
N ASN A 451 -7.10 -10.99 12.58
CA ASN A 451 -7.72 -10.88 11.25
C ASN A 451 -9.09 -10.18 11.29
N ARG A 452 -9.44 -9.52 12.40
CA ARG A 452 -10.72 -8.82 12.55
C ARG A 452 -10.67 -7.42 11.95
N ARG A 453 -11.82 -6.96 11.46
CA ARG A 453 -12.04 -5.58 11.03
C ARG A 453 -11.99 -4.64 12.23
N MET A 454 -11.23 -3.57 12.09
CA MET A 454 -11.26 -2.41 12.98
C MET A 454 -11.90 -1.26 12.22
N ASP A 455 -12.99 -0.74 12.76
CA ASP A 455 -13.66 0.47 12.26
C ASP A 455 -12.95 1.69 12.85
N ILE A 456 -12.52 2.60 11.98
CA ILE A 456 -11.81 3.84 12.31
C ILE A 456 -12.54 5.08 11.77
N THR A 457 -13.84 4.97 11.45
CA THR A 457 -14.64 6.09 10.92
C THR A 457 -14.58 7.33 11.81
N SER A 458 -14.63 7.14 13.13
CA SER A 458 -14.55 8.22 14.12
C SER A 458 -13.20 8.94 14.15
N ALA A 459 -12.15 8.38 13.52
CA ALA A 459 -10.87 9.07 13.37
C ALA A 459 -10.89 10.09 12.21
N TYR A 460 -11.85 9.99 11.28
CA TYR A 460 -11.93 10.85 10.09
C TYR A 460 -13.06 11.86 10.14
N LYS A 461 -14.12 11.60 10.89
CA LYS A 461 -15.29 12.46 11.00
C LYS A 461 -15.99 12.29 12.34
N TYR A 462 -16.62 13.37 12.80
CA TYR A 462 -17.50 13.34 13.97
C TYR A 462 -18.83 12.66 13.62
N THR A 463 -19.53 12.18 14.65
CA THR A 463 -20.87 11.60 14.45
C THR A 463 -21.84 12.72 14.12
N GLU A 464 -22.53 12.62 13.00
CA GLU A 464 -23.47 13.64 12.57
C GLU A 464 -24.63 13.85 13.56
N GLY A 465 -24.87 15.12 13.92
CA GLY A 465 -25.92 15.53 14.84
C GLY A 465 -25.48 15.64 16.31
N GLU A 466 -24.28 15.19 16.67
CA GLU A 466 -23.66 15.58 17.93
C GLU A 466 -23.05 16.98 17.77
N GLN A 467 -23.73 18.00 18.30
CA GLN A 467 -23.16 19.35 18.41
C GLN A 467 -21.93 19.30 19.32
N THR A 468 -20.74 19.43 18.75
CA THR A 468 -19.57 19.84 19.51
C THR A 468 -19.50 21.37 19.45
N ASP A 469 -19.80 22.01 20.57
CA ASP A 469 -19.50 23.43 20.79
C ASP A 469 -17.98 23.65 20.72
N THR A 470 -17.45 23.83 19.51
CA THR A 470 -16.18 24.52 19.29
C THR A 470 -16.48 25.84 18.57
N PRO A 471 -16.31 27.00 19.24
CA PRO A 471 -16.42 28.28 18.57
C PRO A 471 -15.14 28.45 17.74
N ASP A 472 -15.25 28.38 16.40
CA ASP A 472 -14.45 29.18 15.44
C ASP A 472 -14.51 28.68 13.98
N THR A 473 -15.33 27.70 13.60
CA THR A 473 -15.48 27.33 12.18
C THR A 473 -16.54 28.20 11.48
N ILE A 474 -16.23 29.49 11.29
CA ILE A 474 -16.89 30.28 10.24
C ILE A 474 -16.25 29.88 8.91
N LEU A 475 -16.74 28.77 8.34
CA LEU A 475 -16.60 28.50 6.91
C LEU A 475 -17.82 29.08 6.23
N SER A 476 -17.59 30.04 5.33
CA SER A 476 -18.61 30.75 4.56
C SER A 476 -19.35 29.79 3.64
N MET A 477 -20.41 29.16 4.13
CA MET A 477 -21.43 28.57 3.26
C MET A 477 -22.40 29.67 2.85
N HIS A 478 -22.53 29.89 1.54
CA HIS A 478 -23.72 30.53 0.99
C HIS A 478 -24.90 29.57 1.22
N TYR A 479 -25.62 29.80 2.31
CA TYR A 479 -26.89 29.15 2.60
C TYR A 479 -27.87 29.43 1.44
N CYS A 480 -28.20 28.40 0.66
CA CYS A 480 -29.42 28.39 -0.14
C CYS A 480 -30.30 27.25 0.38
N GLY A 481 -30.75 27.39 1.63
CA GLY A 481 -31.69 26.47 2.24
C GLY A 481 -33.11 26.76 1.77
N ALA A 482 -33.73 25.79 1.10
CA ALA A 482 -35.18 25.62 1.18
C ALA A 482 -35.45 24.61 2.31
N PHE A 483 -36.11 25.07 3.36
CA PHE A 483 -36.55 24.22 4.46
C PHE A 483 -37.66 23.26 3.98
N TYR A 484 -37.47 21.96 4.16
CA TYR A 484 -38.59 21.04 4.34
C TYR A 484 -38.38 20.19 5.59
N SER A 485 -39.27 20.42 6.55
CA SER A 485 -39.40 19.66 7.81
C SER A 485 -39.82 18.22 7.53
N PRO A 486 -39.37 17.22 8.31
CA PRO A 486 -39.84 15.85 8.17
C PRO A 486 -41.27 15.75 8.73
N CYS A 487 -42.26 15.93 7.87
CA CYS A 487 -43.64 15.60 8.20
C CYS A 487 -43.87 14.12 7.91
N CYS A 488 -44.04 13.33 8.97
CA CYS A 488 -44.83 12.10 8.91
C CYS A 488 -46.17 12.41 8.25
N PHE A 489 -46.61 11.67 7.22
CA PHE A 489 -48.00 11.22 7.06
C PHE A 489 -48.18 10.28 5.87
N ASN A 490 -48.93 9.21 6.17
CA ASN A 490 -49.87 8.41 5.37
C ASN A 490 -49.83 8.41 3.82
N SER A 491 -49.88 7.17 3.32
CA SER A 491 -50.23 6.68 1.97
C SER A 491 -50.69 7.69 0.91
N PRO A 492 -50.28 7.45 -0.34
CA PRO A 492 -51.27 6.96 -1.30
C PRO A 492 -50.78 5.90 -2.30
N THR A 493 -51.74 5.39 -3.04
CA THR A 493 -51.62 4.52 -4.22
C THR A 493 -50.58 5.01 -5.23
N GLY A 494 -49.46 4.30 -5.36
CA GLY A 494 -48.44 4.53 -6.39
C GLY A 494 -48.36 3.41 -7.41
N ALA A 495 -48.03 3.76 -8.66
CA ALA A 495 -47.74 2.84 -9.75
C ALA A 495 -46.24 2.71 -9.98
N PHE A 496 -45.72 1.48 -10.12
CA PHE A 496 -44.30 1.25 -10.41
C PHE A 496 -44.06 1.47 -11.91
N ARG A 497 -43.01 2.19 -12.28
CA ARG A 497 -42.72 2.37 -13.71
C ARG A 497 -41.39 1.81 -14.18
N HIS A 498 -40.33 1.71 -13.38
CA HIS A 498 -39.04 1.25 -13.92
C HIS A 498 -38.16 0.50 -12.92
N LEU A 499 -37.76 -0.74 -13.28
CA LEU A 499 -36.73 -1.56 -12.62
C LEU A 499 -35.55 -1.76 -13.56
N CYS A 500 -34.33 -1.54 -13.06
CA CYS A 500 -33.10 -1.87 -13.76
C CYS A 500 -32.07 -2.46 -12.80
N GLY A 501 -31.36 -3.50 -13.26
CA GLY A 501 -30.15 -4.00 -12.60
C GLY A 501 -29.01 -4.15 -13.60
N PRO A 502 -28.00 -3.27 -13.58
CA PRO A 502 -26.79 -3.47 -14.35
C PRO A 502 -25.59 -3.94 -13.49
N PRO A 503 -24.67 -4.74 -14.08
CA PRO A 503 -23.35 -4.99 -13.50
C PRO A 503 -22.59 -3.67 -13.38
N HIS A 504 -21.84 -3.50 -12.28
CA HIS A 504 -21.10 -2.27 -12.02
C HIS A 504 -19.63 -2.60 -11.67
N HIS A 505 -18.70 -2.02 -12.42
CA HIS A 505 -17.26 -2.01 -12.08
C HIS A 505 -16.97 -0.88 -11.08
N GLN A 506 -15.85 -0.95 -10.35
CA GLN A 506 -15.37 0.22 -9.63
C GLN A 506 -14.97 1.29 -10.65
N GLY A 507 -15.35 2.55 -10.43
CA GLY A 507 -15.19 3.63 -11.42
C GLY A 507 -16.17 3.54 -12.60
N ALA A 508 -16.59 4.69 -13.13
CA ALA A 508 -17.65 4.79 -14.13
C ALA A 508 -17.29 4.14 -15.48
N SER A 509 -17.64 2.87 -15.72
CA SER A 509 -17.62 2.27 -17.05
C SER A 509 -18.69 1.19 -17.28
N LYS A 510 -18.78 0.67 -18.52
CA LYS A 510 -19.99 0.20 -19.24
C LYS A 510 -20.88 -0.80 -18.47
N SER A 511 -22.20 -0.58 -18.52
CA SER A 511 -23.21 -1.38 -17.81
C SER A 511 -24.32 -1.90 -18.74
N THR A 512 -24.67 -3.18 -18.62
CA THR A 512 -25.74 -3.85 -19.39
C THR A 512 -27.01 -3.94 -18.54
N SER A 513 -28.16 -3.44 -19.04
CA SER A 513 -29.41 -3.33 -18.26
C SER A 513 -30.43 -4.43 -18.59
N LEU A 514 -31.08 -4.95 -17.55
CA LEU A 514 -32.31 -5.74 -17.64
C LEU A 514 -33.48 -4.89 -17.15
N TRP A 515 -34.56 -4.80 -17.93
CA TRP A 515 -35.66 -3.86 -17.67
C TRP A 515 -36.98 -4.56 -17.34
N LYS A 516 -37.72 -4.04 -16.37
CA LYS A 516 -39.14 -4.40 -16.14
C LYS A 516 -39.93 -3.17 -15.70
N SER A 517 -41.09 -2.94 -16.31
CA SER A 517 -42.04 -1.86 -15.97
C SER A 517 -43.33 -2.47 -15.45
N LEU A 518 -43.96 -1.90 -14.41
CA LEU A 518 -45.09 -2.54 -13.73
C LEU A 518 -46.09 -1.55 -13.09
N ASN A 519 -47.08 -1.04 -13.82
CA ASN A 519 -48.06 -0.12 -13.19
C ASN A 519 -48.93 -0.85 -12.15
N LEU A 520 -49.10 -0.25 -10.97
CA LEU A 520 -49.82 -0.85 -9.85
C LEU A 520 -50.62 0.21 -9.07
N ILE A 521 -51.61 -0.18 -8.26
CA ILE A 521 -52.47 0.71 -7.46
C ILE A 521 -52.67 0.06 -6.10
N PHE A 522 -52.37 0.75 -5.00
CA PHE A 522 -52.41 0.18 -3.63
C PHE A 522 -52.93 1.13 -2.56
N TYR A 523 -53.83 0.68 -1.69
CA TYR A 523 -54.35 1.48 -0.60
C TYR A 523 -53.84 0.92 0.75
N LEU A 524 -53.06 1.72 1.49
CA LEU A 524 -52.79 1.56 2.93
C LEU A 524 -52.27 0.19 3.41
N SER A 525 -51.23 -0.35 2.78
CA SER A 525 -50.46 -1.48 3.34
C SER A 525 -48.99 -1.42 2.93
N ASP A 526 -48.09 -1.89 3.81
CA ASP A 526 -46.69 -2.14 3.46
C ASP A 526 -46.61 -3.08 2.26
N LEU A 527 -46.12 -2.58 1.13
CA LEU A 527 -46.03 -3.32 -0.11
C LEU A 527 -44.59 -3.80 -0.34
N THR A 528 -44.42 -5.11 -0.36
CA THR A 528 -43.14 -5.74 -0.72
C THR A 528 -43.23 -6.30 -2.14
N ILE A 529 -42.37 -5.82 -3.04
CA ILE A 529 -42.23 -6.37 -4.39
C ILE A 529 -40.97 -7.24 -4.47
N PRO A 530 -41.10 -8.57 -4.60
CA PRO A 530 -39.94 -9.45 -4.75
C PRO A 530 -39.31 -9.27 -6.13
N ILE A 531 -38.00 -9.06 -6.16
CA ILE A 531 -37.20 -9.03 -7.38
C ILE A 531 -36.39 -10.33 -7.45
N GLN A 532 -36.77 -11.21 -8.37
CA GLN A 532 -36.03 -12.45 -8.64
C GLN A 532 -35.16 -12.27 -9.88
N ILE A 533 -33.84 -12.42 -9.72
CA ILE A 533 -32.86 -12.33 -10.80
C ILE A 533 -32.20 -13.71 -11.00
N PRO A 534 -32.60 -14.50 -12.01
CA PRO A 534 -32.00 -15.80 -12.26
C PRO A 534 -30.51 -15.72 -12.60
N TYR A 535 -29.72 -16.72 -12.20
CA TYR A 535 -28.27 -16.80 -12.48
C TYR A 535 -27.93 -16.58 -13.95
N ILE A 536 -28.62 -17.28 -14.86
CA ILE A 536 -28.43 -17.19 -16.31
C ILE A 536 -28.58 -15.76 -16.86
N THR A 537 -29.29 -14.89 -16.13
CA THR A 537 -29.54 -13.52 -16.55
C THR A 537 -28.34 -12.60 -16.27
N TYR A 538 -27.58 -12.86 -15.20
CA TYR A 538 -26.45 -12.02 -14.80
C TYR A 538 -25.08 -12.67 -14.97
N SER A 539 -24.98 -13.99 -14.98
CA SER A 539 -23.72 -14.76 -14.88
C SER A 539 -22.65 -14.29 -15.87
N LYS A 540 -22.99 -14.19 -17.16
CA LYS A 540 -22.08 -13.74 -18.24
C LYS A 540 -21.51 -12.33 -18.07
N TYR A 541 -22.13 -11.51 -17.23
CA TYR A 541 -21.68 -10.14 -16.97
C TYR A 541 -21.01 -9.98 -15.61
N MET A 542 -21.18 -10.95 -14.72
CA MET A 542 -20.63 -10.91 -13.36
C MET A 542 -19.29 -11.61 -13.22
N VAL A 543 -18.77 -12.22 -14.30
CA VAL A 543 -17.46 -12.91 -14.31
C VAL A 543 -16.35 -12.01 -13.75
N ASP A 544 -16.34 -10.72 -14.14
CA ASP A 544 -15.35 -9.74 -13.69
C ASP A 544 -15.95 -8.64 -12.78
N CYS A 545 -17.15 -8.87 -12.21
CA CYS A 545 -17.84 -7.92 -11.34
C CYS A 545 -18.22 -8.56 -10.01
N GLN A 546 -17.88 -7.90 -8.90
CA GLN A 546 -18.27 -8.37 -7.56
C GLN A 546 -19.62 -7.82 -7.09
N THR A 547 -20.10 -6.73 -7.71
CA THR A 547 -21.29 -6.01 -7.26
C THR A 547 -22.32 -5.81 -8.36
N MET A 548 -23.59 -5.90 -7.99
CA MET A 548 -24.75 -5.59 -8.83
C MET A 548 -25.53 -4.43 -8.21
N ASN A 549 -25.78 -3.39 -8.99
CA ASN A 549 -26.65 -2.30 -8.55
C ASN A 549 -28.11 -2.64 -8.89
N ILE A 550 -29.01 -2.45 -7.95
CA ILE A 550 -30.45 -2.59 -8.10
C ILE A 550 -31.07 -1.23 -7.81
N SER A 551 -31.83 -0.69 -8.75
CA SER A 551 -32.49 0.61 -8.56
C SER A 551 -33.97 0.52 -8.92
N ALA A 552 -34.79 1.21 -8.14
CA ALA A 552 -36.22 1.36 -8.32
C ALA A 552 -36.58 2.85 -8.25
N MET A 553 -37.31 3.33 -9.26
CA MET A 553 -37.87 4.68 -9.27
C MET A 553 -39.39 4.57 -9.13
N ILE A 554 -39.94 5.32 -8.18
CA ILE A 554 -41.35 5.32 -7.81
C ILE A 554 -41.87 6.73 -7.99
N THR A 555 -42.90 6.90 -8.82
CA THR A 555 -43.56 8.20 -9.00
C THR A 555 -44.95 8.12 -8.39
N ASP A 556 -45.22 9.03 -7.46
CA ASP A 556 -46.57 9.29 -6.99
C ASP A 556 -47.33 10.07 -8.07
N LEU A 557 -48.34 9.43 -8.67
CA LEU A 557 -49.12 10.04 -9.74
C LEU A 557 -50.09 11.11 -9.24
N GLN A 558 -50.34 11.20 -7.94
CA GLN A 558 -51.23 12.22 -7.36
C GLN A 558 -50.46 13.51 -7.06
N ASN A 559 -49.27 13.38 -6.47
CA ASN A 559 -48.45 14.52 -6.04
C ASN A 559 -47.34 14.89 -7.04
N ASP A 560 -47.17 14.09 -8.10
CA ASP A 560 -46.09 14.21 -9.10
C ASP A 560 -44.67 14.13 -8.50
N GLU A 561 -44.55 13.59 -7.28
CA GLU A 561 -43.30 13.36 -6.59
C GLU A 561 -42.64 12.07 -7.06
N THR A 562 -41.32 12.06 -7.16
CA THR A 562 -40.54 10.88 -7.58
C THR A 562 -39.48 10.52 -6.55
N PHE A 563 -39.49 9.26 -6.15
CA PHE A 563 -38.58 8.65 -5.20
C PHE A 563 -37.64 7.71 -5.93
N LEU A 564 -36.36 7.74 -5.57
CA LEU A 564 -35.34 6.81 -6.06
C LEU A 564 -34.84 5.98 -4.88
N ALA A 565 -34.96 4.67 -5.00
CA ALA A 565 -34.29 3.71 -4.14
C ALA A 565 -33.21 3.00 -4.94
N ALA A 566 -31.98 2.97 -4.43
CA ALA A 566 -30.89 2.21 -5.01
C ALA A 566 -30.21 1.40 -3.93
N ASN A 567 -29.90 0.13 -4.23
CA ASN A 567 -29.18 -0.76 -3.35
C ASN A 567 -28.13 -1.52 -4.16
N ARG A 568 -27.02 -1.86 -3.52
CA ARG A 568 -25.91 -2.59 -4.13
C ARG A 568 -25.77 -3.95 -3.47
N VAL A 569 -25.83 -4.99 -4.29
CA VAL A 569 -25.72 -6.38 -3.85
C VAL A 569 -24.33 -6.90 -4.19
N VAL A 570 -23.64 -7.43 -3.19
CA VAL A 570 -22.37 -8.14 -3.35
C VAL A 570 -22.66 -9.63 -3.50
N LEU A 571 -22.18 -10.25 -4.58
CA LEU A 571 -22.31 -11.70 -4.76
C LEU A 571 -21.22 -12.40 -3.96
N LYS A 572 -21.58 -13.52 -3.31
CA LYS A 572 -20.63 -14.34 -2.55
C LYS A 572 -20.01 -15.39 -3.44
N ASP A 573 -18.69 -15.50 -3.34
CA ASP A 573 -17.94 -16.54 -4.01
C ASP A 573 -18.22 -17.92 -3.41
N PRO A 574 -18.25 -18.97 -4.26
CA PRO A 574 -18.31 -20.34 -3.77
C PRO A 574 -17.09 -20.70 -2.90
N PRO A 575 -17.28 -21.54 -1.87
CA PRO A 575 -16.21 -21.87 -0.94
C PRO A 575 -15.13 -22.72 -1.60
N ILE A 576 -13.88 -22.33 -1.37
CA ILE A 576 -12.65 -23.06 -1.71
C ILE A 576 -11.82 -23.25 -0.43
N THR A 577 -11.18 -24.41 -0.29
CA THR A 577 -10.43 -24.75 0.93
C THR A 577 -9.05 -25.26 0.60
N ILE A 578 -8.06 -24.83 1.39
CA ILE A 578 -6.69 -25.37 1.38
C ILE A 578 -6.50 -26.19 2.66
N THR A 579 -5.94 -27.39 2.51
CA THR A 579 -5.48 -28.22 3.62
C THR A 579 -4.03 -28.60 3.40
N VAL A 580 -3.24 -28.56 4.47
CA VAL A 580 -1.82 -28.90 4.46
C VAL A 580 -1.65 -30.12 5.36
N SER A 581 -1.04 -31.17 4.83
CA SER A 581 -1.03 -32.51 5.46
C SER A 581 0.06 -32.67 6.51
N ASP A 582 1.21 -32.01 6.32
CA ASP A 582 2.45 -32.26 7.05
C ASP A 582 3.02 -31.02 7.74
N GLU A 583 3.99 -31.25 8.62
CA GLU A 583 4.80 -30.18 9.21
C GLU A 583 5.68 -29.51 8.13
N ALA A 584 5.47 -28.22 7.91
CA ALA A 584 6.27 -27.45 6.96
C ALA A 584 7.68 -27.18 7.50
N ARG A 585 8.71 -27.47 6.68
CA ARG A 585 10.13 -27.19 6.97
C ARG A 585 10.82 -26.54 5.78
N VAL A 586 11.79 -25.68 6.06
CA VAL A 586 12.60 -25.05 5.01
C VAL A 586 13.31 -26.11 4.18
N ASN A 587 13.26 -25.95 2.86
CA ASN A 587 13.84 -26.81 1.84
C ASN A 587 13.32 -28.27 1.85
N GLN A 588 12.12 -28.50 2.38
CA GLN A 588 11.44 -29.81 2.33
C GLN A 588 10.14 -29.71 1.55
N ILE A 589 9.75 -30.81 0.90
CA ILE A 589 8.51 -30.90 0.14
C ILE A 589 7.33 -30.86 1.12
N LEU A 590 6.34 -30.04 0.82
CA LEU A 590 5.08 -29.92 1.54
C LEU A 590 3.92 -30.23 0.60
N SER A 591 3.08 -31.21 0.97
CA SER A 591 1.85 -31.52 0.23
C SER A 591 0.72 -30.58 0.63
N VAL A 592 0.08 -30.00 -0.38
CA VAL A 592 -1.05 -29.09 -0.30
C VAL A 592 -2.21 -29.69 -1.06
N LEU A 593 -3.36 -29.80 -0.40
CA LEU A 593 -4.60 -30.24 -1.02
C LEU A 593 -5.56 -29.06 -1.12
N VAL A 594 -5.97 -28.73 -2.35
CA VAL A 594 -7.00 -27.74 -2.63
C VAL A 594 -8.29 -28.42 -3.05
N THR A 595 -9.40 -27.94 -2.51
CA THR A 595 -10.73 -28.51 -2.70
C THR A 595 -11.73 -27.44 -3.10
N PHE A 596 -12.53 -27.75 -4.13
CA PHE A 596 -13.60 -26.89 -4.62
C PHE A 596 -14.77 -27.73 -5.15
N MET A 597 -16.00 -27.26 -4.98
CA MET A 597 -17.21 -27.92 -5.49
C MET A 597 -17.90 -27.01 -6.50
N ASN A 598 -18.26 -27.55 -7.68
CA ASN A 598 -19.04 -26.80 -8.66
C ASN A 598 -20.45 -26.49 -8.11
N PRO A 599 -20.78 -25.20 -7.86
CA PRO A 599 -22.04 -24.80 -7.24
C PRO A 599 -23.19 -24.62 -8.25
N ILE A 600 -22.93 -24.67 -9.56
CA ILE A 600 -23.92 -24.40 -10.60
C ILE A 600 -24.34 -25.68 -11.33
N SER A 601 -25.48 -25.59 -12.02
CA SER A 601 -26.05 -26.67 -12.83
C SER A 601 -25.36 -26.89 -14.18
N GLU A 602 -24.30 -26.14 -14.48
CA GLU A 602 -23.54 -26.19 -15.72
C GLU A 602 -22.13 -26.72 -15.47
N THR A 603 -21.51 -27.35 -16.47
CA THR A 603 -20.11 -27.79 -16.39
C THR A 603 -19.19 -26.58 -16.41
N LEU A 604 -18.27 -26.49 -15.45
CA LEU A 604 -17.22 -25.48 -15.46
C LEU A 604 -16.13 -25.89 -16.43
N THR A 605 -15.80 -25.02 -17.37
CA THR A 605 -14.79 -25.25 -18.40
C THR A 605 -13.62 -24.27 -18.25
N ASP A 606 -12.47 -24.64 -18.83
CA ASP A 606 -11.21 -23.87 -18.73
C ASP A 606 -10.78 -23.63 -17.28
N CYS A 607 -10.98 -24.64 -16.44
CA CYS A 607 -10.62 -24.62 -15.03
C CYS A 607 -9.08 -24.50 -14.85
N SER A 608 -8.64 -23.58 -13.99
CA SER A 608 -7.26 -23.50 -13.54
C SER A 608 -7.14 -23.12 -12.07
N LEU A 609 -6.08 -23.61 -11.43
CA LEU A 609 -5.74 -23.30 -10.05
C LEU A 609 -4.35 -22.69 -10.01
N THR A 610 -4.22 -21.55 -9.33
CA THR A 610 -2.97 -20.84 -9.14
C THR A 610 -2.62 -20.82 -7.65
N LEU A 611 -1.41 -21.27 -7.30
CA LEU A 611 -0.86 -21.15 -5.95
C LEU A 611 0.20 -20.06 -5.89
N SER A 612 0.18 -19.27 -4.82
CA SER A 612 1.19 -18.24 -4.54
C SER A 612 1.43 -18.07 -3.04
N GLY A 613 2.59 -17.52 -2.65
CA GLY A 613 2.88 -17.22 -1.24
C GLY A 613 4.36 -16.97 -1.01
N THR A 614 4.70 -15.78 -0.50
CA THR A 614 6.11 -15.43 -0.23
C THR A 614 6.70 -16.35 0.84
N GLY A 615 7.97 -16.72 0.65
CA GLY A 615 8.65 -17.72 1.47
C GLY A 615 8.23 -19.18 1.25
N LEU A 616 7.17 -19.42 0.46
CA LEU A 616 6.62 -20.75 0.16
C LEU A 616 6.84 -21.16 -1.29
N ILE A 617 6.63 -20.22 -2.23
CA ILE A 617 6.70 -20.45 -3.68
C ILE A 617 7.39 -19.23 -4.33
N ASP A 618 8.45 -19.45 -5.11
CA ASP A 618 9.24 -18.36 -5.71
C ASP A 618 8.48 -17.62 -6.83
N TRP A 619 7.61 -18.33 -7.55
CA TRP A 619 6.75 -17.80 -8.62
C TRP A 619 5.38 -18.48 -8.59
N GLU A 620 4.33 -17.79 -9.03
CA GLU A 620 2.98 -18.35 -9.10
C GLU A 620 2.96 -19.69 -9.85
N GLN A 621 2.45 -20.73 -9.21
CA GLN A 621 2.31 -22.05 -9.80
C GLN A 621 0.89 -22.23 -10.31
N ARG A 622 0.71 -22.19 -11.62
CA ARG A 622 -0.59 -22.39 -12.27
C ARG A 622 -0.72 -23.79 -12.83
N VAL A 623 -1.83 -24.45 -12.52
CA VAL A 623 -2.17 -25.81 -12.97
C VAL A 623 -3.48 -25.75 -13.74
N LYS A 624 -3.49 -26.30 -14.95
CA LYS A 624 -4.72 -26.49 -15.72
C LYS A 624 -5.44 -27.74 -15.22
N LEU A 625 -6.74 -27.62 -15.05
CA LEU A 625 -7.60 -28.66 -14.51
C LEU A 625 -8.58 -29.15 -15.56
N GLU A 626 -9.14 -30.33 -15.33
CA GLU A 626 -10.23 -30.87 -16.15
C GLU A 626 -11.54 -30.10 -15.91
N ASP A 627 -12.45 -30.21 -16.87
CA ASP A 627 -13.78 -29.61 -16.77
C ASP A 627 -14.55 -30.23 -15.59
N LEU A 628 -15.16 -29.38 -14.76
CA LEU A 628 -15.80 -29.81 -13.53
C LEU A 628 -17.32 -29.88 -13.70
N MET A 629 -17.85 -31.10 -13.77
CA MET A 629 -19.28 -31.36 -13.93
C MET A 629 -20.13 -30.79 -12.77
N PRO A 630 -21.44 -30.53 -13.00
CA PRO A 630 -22.34 -30.02 -11.96
C PRO A 630 -22.32 -30.85 -10.68
N ASN A 631 -22.29 -30.19 -9.51
CA ASN A 631 -22.24 -30.81 -8.18
C ASN A 631 -21.07 -31.79 -7.96
N LYS A 632 -20.01 -31.74 -8.80
CA LYS A 632 -18.78 -32.50 -8.57
C LYS A 632 -17.78 -31.68 -7.79
N LYS A 633 -16.97 -32.41 -7.02
CA LYS A 633 -15.88 -31.88 -6.20
C LYS A 633 -14.56 -32.15 -6.91
N MET A 634 -13.72 -31.13 -7.03
CA MET A 634 -12.31 -31.30 -7.37
C MET A 634 -11.50 -31.43 -6.09
N CYS A 635 -10.47 -32.27 -6.14
CA CYS A 635 -9.44 -32.41 -5.13
C CYS A 635 -8.11 -32.40 -5.87
N VAL A 636 -7.31 -31.35 -5.71
CA VAL A 636 -6.01 -31.21 -6.38
C VAL A 636 -4.93 -31.26 -5.33
N GLU A 637 -4.05 -32.26 -5.43
CA GLU A 637 -2.86 -32.36 -4.59
C GLU A 637 -1.66 -31.75 -5.34
N LEU A 638 -0.99 -30.82 -4.68
CA LEU A 638 0.15 -30.07 -5.19
C LEU A 638 1.29 -30.14 -4.17
N SER A 639 2.52 -30.00 -4.65
CA SER A 639 3.71 -30.00 -3.80
C SER A 639 4.43 -28.68 -3.92
N ILE A 640 4.77 -28.07 -2.78
CA ILE A 640 5.56 -26.83 -2.69
C ILE A 640 6.81 -27.07 -1.87
N VAL A 641 7.81 -26.18 -1.98
CA VAL A 641 9.06 -26.26 -1.20
C VAL A 641 9.31 -24.91 -0.52
N PRO A 642 8.93 -24.77 0.76
CA PRO A 642 9.18 -23.54 1.51
C PRO A 642 10.67 -23.21 1.58
N TYR A 643 11.03 -21.95 1.34
CA TYR A 643 12.42 -21.49 1.36
C TYR A 643 12.72 -20.49 2.50
N ARG A 644 11.69 -20.08 3.26
CA ARG A 644 11.83 -19.22 4.44
C ARG A 644 11.04 -19.75 5.62
N SER A 645 11.65 -19.74 6.81
CA SER A 645 11.02 -20.13 8.07
C SER A 645 10.12 -19.03 8.65
N GLY A 646 9.25 -19.39 9.59
CA GLY A 646 8.28 -18.51 10.25
C GLY A 646 6.86 -18.65 9.71
N GLU A 647 5.97 -17.77 10.17
CA GLU A 647 4.58 -17.71 9.69
C GLU A 647 4.53 -17.20 8.25
N ARG A 648 3.90 -17.97 7.36
CA ARG A 648 3.75 -17.69 5.93
C ARG A 648 2.30 -17.88 5.52
N THR A 649 1.88 -17.21 4.45
CA THR A 649 0.53 -17.35 3.91
C THR A 649 0.61 -18.00 2.55
N LEU A 650 -0.11 -19.11 2.38
CA LEU A 650 -0.36 -19.72 1.09
C LEU A 650 -1.70 -19.22 0.56
N LEU A 651 -1.71 -18.78 -0.69
CA LEU A 651 -2.87 -18.27 -1.40
C LEU A 651 -3.20 -19.25 -2.54
N ALA A 652 -4.48 -19.56 -2.68
CA ALA A 652 -5.01 -20.32 -3.79
C ALA A 652 -6.06 -19.49 -4.52
N ASP A 653 -6.01 -19.52 -5.85
CA ASP A 653 -6.91 -18.82 -6.75
C ASP A 653 -7.44 -19.78 -7.80
N PHE A 654 -8.76 -19.93 -7.87
CA PHE A 654 -9.44 -20.76 -8.84
C PHE A 654 -10.17 -19.91 -9.89
N ASP A 655 -9.87 -20.22 -11.15
CA ASP A 655 -10.46 -19.60 -12.34
C ASP A 655 -11.16 -20.64 -13.20
N CYS A 656 -12.24 -20.24 -13.87
CA CYS A 656 -12.84 -20.95 -14.99
C CYS A 656 -13.57 -19.97 -15.92
N ALA A 657 -14.30 -20.49 -16.91
CA ALA A 657 -15.08 -19.66 -17.82
C ALA A 657 -16.26 -18.93 -17.13
N ALA A 658 -16.75 -19.45 -16.01
CA ALA A 658 -17.91 -18.91 -15.29
C ALA A 658 -17.56 -18.13 -14.01
N PHE A 659 -16.42 -18.42 -13.39
CA PHE A 659 -15.94 -17.81 -12.16
C PHE A 659 -14.51 -17.35 -12.34
N ARG A 660 -14.17 -16.19 -11.81
CA ARG A 660 -12.81 -15.65 -11.76
C ARG A 660 -12.43 -15.32 -10.33
N ASP A 661 -11.15 -15.42 -10.04
CA ASP A 661 -10.57 -14.94 -8.78
C ASP A 661 -11.21 -15.56 -7.52
N ILE A 662 -11.59 -16.84 -7.56
CA ILE A 662 -12.15 -17.56 -6.41
C ILE A 662 -11.02 -17.89 -5.44
N LYS A 663 -10.88 -17.07 -4.41
CA LYS A 663 -9.68 -17.02 -3.57
C LYS A 663 -9.88 -17.58 -2.18
N THR A 664 -8.80 -18.15 -1.66
CA THR A 664 -8.68 -18.51 -0.25
C THR A 664 -7.23 -18.47 0.18
N SER A 665 -7.00 -18.37 1.48
CA SER A 665 -5.67 -18.38 2.06
C SER A 665 -5.59 -19.29 3.27
N CYS A 666 -4.40 -19.82 3.54
CA CYS A 666 -4.11 -20.49 4.80
C CYS A 666 -2.75 -20.05 5.35
N VAL A 667 -2.66 -19.99 6.67
CA VAL A 667 -1.42 -19.67 7.37
C VAL A 667 -0.66 -20.97 7.65
N ILE A 668 0.62 -20.98 7.30
CA ILE A 668 1.55 -22.10 7.46
C ILE A 668 2.72 -21.62 8.31
N ASN A 669 3.01 -22.32 9.40
CA ASN A 669 4.21 -22.05 10.20
C ASN A 669 5.36 -22.96 9.74
N VAL A 670 6.35 -22.39 9.04
CA VAL A 670 7.48 -23.12 8.46
C VAL A 670 8.63 -23.19 9.47
N ARG A 671 9.04 -24.40 9.84
CA ARG A 671 10.19 -24.59 10.73
C ARG A 671 11.53 -24.51 9.98
N PRO A 672 12.63 -24.10 10.66
CA PRO A 672 13.98 -24.09 10.07
C PRO A 672 14.43 -25.43 9.51
#